data_AF-A0A0F2T6D6-F1
#
_entry.id   AF-A0A0F2T6D6-F1
#
_cell.length_a   1.000
_cell.length_b   1.000
_cell.length_c   1.000
_cell.angle_alpha   90.00
_cell.angle_beta   90.00
_cell.angle_gamma   90.00
#
_symmetry.space_group_name_H-M   'P 1'
#
loop_
_entity.id
_entity.type
_entity.pdbx_description
1 polymer ?
#
loop_
_entity_poly.entity_id
_entity_poly.type
_entity_poly.pdbx_seq_one_letter_code
_entity_poly.pdbx_strand_id
1 'polypeptide(L)'
;LDELLAHCEQSEIRARRIDVDYASHSPHVEAIETRLAEALAGITPKTADVPFYSTVTGELIDTTELGAAYWYTNLRRTVRFTDAVRTALAAGHRAFVEASPHPVLTAAVQDAAEDAGHEDVAVIGTLRRGEGGPRRLLTSLAEAHVRGAAVRWPGLRPGGGPVDLPTYPFQRERFWLTPAATGDPRTAGLDAADHPLLAAALALPGDELVLTGRLSTAAHPWLADHAVWGTVLLPGTALVELALHAGRRLDCHQLDELTLQAPLLLPEDGAVRVQVRVGAADATGRRPVTVHSGPDSPNSPDTGQDWTQHASGVLAEEGAAAPEEARRPWAGELAPAGELYPRLAGVGFDYGPAFQGLTALGRTSPDRTSPGRHGEEILAEVTLPQDRHGDGFSVHPALLDAALHACLLEGAEQVRLPFAWSDVTLHPAAATATALRVRLTPTGPDTVALTATDETGEPVVSVGSLTLRAVTPGQFSAATGRSGDGLYQVDWVPLAPAAQAGAEPGAEQPVRLGPDADLTALLGSDAPAPATVLAPFLPAAAGPDAPAAAVHAAVHAATARALALVQAWLAEERFASSRLVLLTRGAVALDPADDVTDLVHAPLWGLLRSAQSENPGRLVLADVDEHPDSAPALVAALASGEPQLAVRAGRVSAARLAAAARPADAGASAFAAAGDGTVLLTGGTGGLGALLARHLVTEHGVRHLLLVSRRGPAAEGAAELRADLAALGARVTVRACDVTDRTALAAVLAEVPAEHPLTAVVHTAGVLDDGVLTALTPERVAAVLRPKVDAAWHLHELTRELPLRAFVLFSSAAGVLGQSGQSSYAAANAFLDALAQRRRAEGLAATSLAWGLWAESSGMTSHLDETDLRRLGRTGLAPMPSEQGLLLFDAALAEAGPGAGRAVLVPARLDTATVRGLAEIPALLRGLVRAPRRTASGAAGTATLRQRFADLAPEKRHRAVLDVVRAHVAAVLGYPTPNRVDPDRGFLDLGVDSLTALELRNRLGAETGGRLPATLIFDHPSPAAVARHLEAEAFPAEDRGAVPDGPDGLDGVDEAGFRRALAAIPLDRFQEAGLVGTLLRLADTAAESALPEESGEESGSALDDMDLADLVRVALGDS
;
A
#
# COMPACT_ATOMS: atom_id res chain seq x y z
N LEU A 1 16.79 -20.36 85.35
CA LEU A 1 16.79 -19.88 83.95
C LEU A 1 17.70 -18.67 83.79
N ASP A 2 17.60 -17.67 84.66
CA ASP A 2 18.44 -16.47 84.57
C ASP A 2 19.93 -16.77 84.80
N GLU A 3 20.29 -17.68 85.71
CA GLU A 3 21.66 -18.19 85.85
C GLU A 3 22.17 -18.91 84.59
N LEU A 4 21.31 -19.66 83.89
CA LEU A 4 21.65 -20.34 82.64
C LEU A 4 21.87 -19.33 81.50
N LEU A 5 21.03 -18.30 81.42
CA LEU A 5 21.20 -17.21 80.45
C LEU A 5 22.50 -16.44 80.70
N ALA A 6 22.81 -16.13 81.95
CA ALA A 6 24.07 -15.51 82.34
C ALA A 6 25.29 -16.39 82.01
N HIS A 7 25.19 -17.71 82.22
CA HIS A 7 26.25 -18.66 81.84
C HIS A 7 26.44 -18.74 80.32
N CYS A 8 25.35 -18.77 79.55
CA CYS A 8 25.40 -18.75 78.10
C CYS A 8 26.03 -17.44 77.58
N GLU A 9 25.63 -16.30 78.14
CA GLU A 9 26.19 -14.99 77.78
C GLU A 9 27.68 -14.89 78.11
N GLN A 10 28.11 -15.37 79.29
CA GLN A 10 29.53 -15.45 79.67
C GLN A 10 30.35 -16.41 78.77
N SER A 11 29.70 -17.43 78.21
CA SER A 11 30.34 -18.41 77.32
C SER A 11 30.20 -18.04 75.84
N GLU A 12 29.72 -16.82 75.53
CA GLU A 12 29.42 -16.34 74.17
C GLU A 12 28.42 -17.22 73.39
N ILE A 13 27.64 -18.03 74.10
CA ILE A 13 26.57 -18.86 73.54
C ILE A 13 25.31 -18.00 73.43
N ARG A 14 24.84 -17.80 72.21
CA ARG A 14 23.61 -17.03 71.95
C ARG A 14 22.39 -17.74 72.55
N ALA A 15 21.83 -17.18 73.61
CA ALA A 15 20.60 -17.67 74.25
C ALA A 15 19.57 -16.55 74.37
N ARG A 16 18.28 -16.90 74.31
CA ARG A 16 17.16 -15.96 74.45
C ARG A 16 16.06 -16.59 75.29
N ARG A 17 15.56 -15.86 76.28
CA ARG A 17 14.34 -16.24 77.01
C ARG A 17 13.13 -16.11 76.08
N ILE A 18 12.41 -17.20 75.87
CA ILE A 18 11.14 -17.20 75.15
C ILE A 18 10.05 -16.91 76.17
N ASP A 19 9.12 -16.02 75.81
CA ASP A 19 8.01 -15.56 76.67
C ASP A 19 6.86 -16.59 76.68
N VAL A 20 7.19 -17.81 77.10
CA VAL A 20 6.25 -18.92 77.36
C VAL A 20 6.63 -19.58 78.68
N ASP A 21 5.63 -19.94 79.47
CA ASP A 21 5.78 -20.54 80.81
C ASP A 21 5.83 -22.08 80.78
N TYR A 22 5.82 -22.69 79.59
CA TYR A 22 5.96 -24.12 79.38
C TYR A 22 6.97 -24.45 78.26
N ALA A 23 7.50 -25.67 78.28
CA ALA A 23 8.42 -26.17 77.26
C ALA A 23 7.70 -27.22 76.40
N SER A 24 7.31 -26.83 75.18
CA SER A 24 6.76 -27.79 74.20
C SER A 24 7.79 -28.86 73.85
N HIS A 25 7.30 -30.01 73.38
CA HIS A 25 8.09 -31.18 73.01
C HIS A 25 8.89 -31.82 74.17
N SER A 26 8.47 -31.56 75.41
CA SER A 26 9.09 -32.05 76.63
C SER A 26 8.07 -32.75 77.55
N PRO A 27 8.50 -33.51 78.58
CA PRO A 27 7.59 -34.10 79.58
C PRO A 27 6.68 -33.10 80.28
N HIS A 28 7.01 -31.80 80.26
CA HIS A 28 6.17 -30.76 80.86
C HIS A 28 4.75 -30.73 80.26
N VAL A 29 4.58 -31.18 79.01
CA VAL A 29 3.29 -31.23 78.30
C VAL A 29 2.38 -32.37 78.80
N GLU A 30 2.92 -33.41 79.45
CA GLU A 30 2.13 -34.54 79.96
C GLU A 30 1.09 -34.09 81.00
N ALA A 31 1.36 -32.99 81.71
CA ALA A 31 0.44 -32.41 82.70
C ALA A 31 -0.91 -31.95 82.12
N ILE A 32 -0.99 -31.74 80.81
CA ILE A 32 -2.21 -31.25 80.13
C ILE A 32 -2.83 -32.29 79.18
N GLU A 33 -2.33 -33.52 79.14
CA GLU A 33 -2.80 -34.57 78.21
C GLU A 33 -4.31 -34.82 78.31
N THR A 34 -4.80 -35.16 79.50
CA THR A 34 -6.23 -35.42 79.74
C THR A 34 -7.08 -34.20 79.44
N ARG A 35 -6.63 -33.01 79.85
CA ARG A 35 -7.35 -31.75 79.62
C ARG A 35 -7.48 -31.42 78.13
N LEU A 36 -6.43 -31.68 77.35
CA LEU A 36 -6.46 -31.48 75.90
C LEU A 36 -7.37 -32.51 75.20
N ALA A 37 -7.33 -33.76 75.65
CA ALA A 37 -8.20 -34.82 75.15
C ALA A 37 -9.68 -34.48 75.37
N GLU A 38 -10.05 -34.03 76.57
CA GLU A 38 -11.41 -33.59 76.90
C GLU A 38 -11.83 -32.36 76.10
N ALA A 39 -10.96 -31.34 76.00
CA ALA A 39 -11.28 -30.10 75.29
C ALA A 39 -11.51 -30.30 73.79
N LEU A 40 -10.84 -31.28 73.18
CA LEU A 40 -10.94 -31.57 71.74
C LEU A 40 -11.92 -32.72 71.42
N ALA A 41 -12.53 -33.36 72.41
CA ALA A 41 -13.39 -34.53 72.23
C ALA A 41 -14.59 -34.28 71.29
N GLY A 42 -15.08 -33.03 71.21
CA GLY A 42 -16.19 -32.63 70.34
C GLY A 42 -15.80 -32.30 68.89
N ILE A 43 -14.52 -32.39 68.52
CA ILE A 43 -14.03 -32.04 67.17
C ILE A 43 -13.82 -33.32 66.36
N THR A 44 -14.47 -33.40 65.19
CA THR A 44 -14.29 -34.50 64.23
C THR A 44 -13.44 -34.03 63.04
N PRO A 45 -12.20 -34.54 62.89
CA PRO A 45 -11.37 -34.24 61.74
C PRO A 45 -11.95 -34.82 60.44
N LYS A 46 -11.69 -34.14 59.32
CA LYS A 46 -12.15 -34.55 57.99
C LYS A 46 -10.97 -34.52 57.02
N THR A 47 -11.06 -35.29 55.94
CA THR A 47 -10.10 -35.23 54.82
C THR A 47 -10.12 -33.83 54.19
N ALA A 48 -8.94 -33.25 54.00
CA ALA A 48 -8.76 -31.96 53.37
C ALA A 48 -8.50 -32.12 51.87
N ASP A 49 -8.98 -31.17 51.08
CA ASP A 49 -8.72 -31.13 49.63
C ASP A 49 -7.26 -30.77 49.31
N VAL A 50 -6.54 -30.19 50.28
CA VAL A 50 -5.12 -29.83 50.16
C VAL A 50 -4.27 -30.91 50.83
N PRO A 51 -3.29 -31.53 50.13
CA PRO A 51 -2.38 -32.51 50.71
C PRO A 51 -1.68 -32.00 51.97
N PHE A 52 -1.71 -32.77 53.05
CA PHE A 52 -1.16 -32.38 54.35
C PHE A 52 0.07 -33.22 54.73
N TYR A 53 1.26 -32.62 54.63
CA TYR A 53 2.51 -33.22 55.09
C TYR A 53 2.68 -32.93 56.59
N SER A 54 2.52 -33.96 57.43
CA SER A 54 2.60 -33.80 58.88
C SER A 54 4.03 -33.66 59.32
N THR A 55 4.30 -32.63 60.12
CA THR A 55 5.60 -32.47 60.80
C THR A 55 5.70 -33.32 62.07
N VAL A 56 4.66 -34.05 62.46
CA VAL A 56 4.70 -35.03 63.56
C VAL A 56 5.23 -36.36 63.04
N THR A 57 4.72 -36.82 61.89
CA THR A 57 5.14 -38.08 61.28
C THR A 57 6.29 -37.91 60.30
N GLY A 58 6.41 -36.75 59.64
CA GLY A 58 7.37 -36.48 58.55
C GLY A 58 6.84 -36.88 57.16
N GLU A 59 5.58 -37.32 57.07
CA GLU A 59 4.99 -37.94 55.88
C GLU A 59 3.65 -37.27 55.49
N LEU A 60 3.17 -37.56 54.28
CA LEU A 60 1.82 -37.18 53.84
C LEU A 60 0.79 -38.06 54.57
N ILE A 61 -0.17 -37.45 55.25
CA ILE A 61 -1.23 -38.17 55.98
C ILE A 61 -2.63 -37.71 55.55
N ASP A 62 -3.64 -38.55 55.79
CA ASP A 62 -5.03 -38.11 55.72
C ASP A 62 -5.37 -37.29 56.97
N THR A 63 -5.96 -36.11 56.78
CA THR A 63 -6.29 -35.21 57.87
C THR A 63 -7.44 -35.70 58.77
N THR A 64 -8.09 -36.81 58.44
CA THR A 64 -8.97 -37.54 59.37
C THR A 64 -8.23 -38.03 60.62
N GLU A 65 -6.91 -38.17 60.56
CA GLU A 65 -6.06 -38.56 61.70
C GLU A 65 -5.79 -37.41 62.70
N LEU A 66 -6.13 -36.16 62.38
CA LEU A 66 -5.83 -34.96 63.19
C LEU A 66 -6.75 -34.80 64.42
N GLY A 67 -6.96 -35.88 65.18
CA GLY A 67 -7.77 -35.91 66.39
C GLY A 67 -7.02 -35.40 67.63
N ALA A 68 -7.67 -35.47 68.80
CA ALA A 68 -7.10 -34.97 70.06
C ALA A 68 -5.73 -35.60 70.40
N ALA A 69 -5.56 -36.90 70.14
CA ALA A 69 -4.30 -37.62 70.35
C ALA A 69 -3.17 -37.11 69.44
N TYR A 70 -3.49 -36.75 68.19
CA TYR A 70 -2.52 -36.15 67.27
C TYR A 70 -2.08 -34.77 67.77
N TRP A 71 -3.01 -33.91 68.19
CA TRP A 71 -2.68 -32.57 68.69
C TRP A 71 -1.88 -32.60 69.99
N TYR A 72 -2.17 -33.56 70.88
CA TYR A 72 -1.32 -33.84 72.03
C TYR A 72 0.08 -34.27 71.60
N THR A 73 0.18 -35.23 70.68
CA THR A 73 1.46 -35.72 70.16
C THR A 73 2.27 -34.61 69.51
N ASN A 74 1.64 -33.73 68.72
CA ASN A 74 2.26 -32.56 68.12
C ASN A 74 2.89 -31.64 69.17
N LEU A 75 2.18 -31.39 70.27
CA LEU A 75 2.70 -30.55 71.35
C LEU A 75 3.75 -31.26 72.22
N ARG A 76 3.68 -32.59 72.34
CA ARG A 76 4.52 -33.39 73.25
C ARG A 76 5.79 -33.95 72.60
N ARG A 77 5.77 -34.32 71.32
CA ARG A 77 6.88 -34.98 70.61
C ARG A 77 7.69 -33.97 69.79
N THR A 78 8.91 -34.35 69.43
CA THR A 78 9.78 -33.53 68.58
C THR A 78 9.17 -33.36 67.19
N VAL A 79 9.15 -32.12 66.71
CA VAL A 79 8.69 -31.78 65.36
C VAL A 79 9.75 -32.16 64.31
N ARG A 80 9.37 -33.03 63.38
CA ARG A 80 10.17 -33.53 62.25
C ARG A 80 10.02 -32.63 61.02
N PHE A 81 10.29 -31.33 61.18
CA PHE A 81 10.05 -30.33 60.12
C PHE A 81 10.88 -30.59 58.86
N THR A 82 12.18 -30.82 59.00
CA THR A 82 13.09 -31.10 57.87
C THR A 82 12.66 -32.34 57.08
N ASP A 83 12.21 -33.39 57.77
CA ASP A 83 11.74 -34.61 57.12
C ASP A 83 10.49 -34.33 56.27
N ALA A 84 9.52 -33.58 56.80
CA ALA A 84 8.32 -33.21 56.05
C ALA A 84 8.64 -32.34 54.82
N VAL A 85 9.59 -31.40 54.93
CA VAL A 85 10.05 -30.59 53.79
C VAL A 85 10.73 -31.46 52.73
N ARG A 86 11.61 -32.39 53.13
CA ARG A 86 12.26 -33.33 52.21
C ARG A 86 11.24 -34.23 51.50
N THR A 87 10.22 -34.70 52.21
CA THR A 87 9.12 -35.48 51.63
C THR A 87 8.35 -34.65 50.59
N ALA A 88 8.07 -33.38 50.87
CA ALA A 88 7.43 -32.48 49.91
C ALA A 88 8.30 -32.19 48.68
N LEU A 89 9.61 -31.97 48.86
CA LEU A 89 10.57 -31.81 47.76
C LEU A 89 10.65 -33.06 46.89
N ALA A 90 10.70 -34.25 47.49
CA ALA A 90 10.69 -35.53 46.78
C ALA A 90 9.39 -35.74 45.96
N ALA A 91 8.26 -35.21 46.44
CA ALA A 91 7.00 -35.21 45.72
C ALA A 91 6.91 -34.16 44.57
N GLY A 92 7.99 -33.39 44.33
CA GLY A 92 8.08 -32.44 43.21
C GLY A 92 7.71 -30.99 43.56
N HIS A 93 7.41 -30.67 44.82
CA HIS A 93 7.12 -29.29 45.23
C HIS A 93 8.39 -28.43 45.18
N ARG A 94 8.31 -27.23 44.58
CA ARG A 94 9.47 -26.32 44.38
C ARG A 94 9.23 -24.89 44.84
N ALA A 95 8.04 -24.59 45.38
CA ALA A 95 7.69 -23.28 45.92
C ALA A 95 7.09 -23.45 47.32
N PHE A 96 7.70 -22.80 48.31
CA PHE A 96 7.30 -22.84 49.71
C PHE A 96 6.97 -21.42 50.20
N VAL A 97 5.76 -21.26 50.72
CA VAL A 97 5.29 -19.98 51.26
C VAL A 97 5.10 -20.12 52.77
N GLU A 98 5.88 -19.37 53.55
CA GLU A 98 5.73 -19.30 54.99
C GLU A 98 4.65 -18.28 55.36
N ALA A 99 3.48 -18.79 55.75
CA ALA A 99 2.37 -17.98 56.23
C ALA A 99 2.59 -17.53 57.69
N SER A 100 3.33 -16.44 57.88
CA SER A 100 3.67 -15.93 59.21
C SER A 100 3.74 -14.39 59.24
N PRO A 101 3.56 -13.75 60.42
CA PRO A 101 3.74 -12.30 60.57
C PRO A 101 5.20 -11.85 60.39
N HIS A 102 6.15 -12.80 60.44
CA HIS A 102 7.57 -12.61 60.15
C HIS A 102 8.20 -13.99 59.86
N PRO A 103 8.96 -14.15 58.76
CA PRO A 103 9.55 -15.44 58.41
C PRO A 103 10.54 -15.90 59.48
N VAL A 104 10.39 -17.14 59.94
CA VAL A 104 11.30 -17.82 60.86
C VAL A 104 11.81 -19.13 60.28
N LEU A 105 11.07 -19.74 59.35
CA LEU A 105 11.34 -21.06 58.79
C LEU A 105 11.97 -21.00 57.39
N THR A 106 11.91 -19.87 56.70
CA THR A 106 12.47 -19.71 55.34
C THR A 106 13.91 -20.22 55.20
N ALA A 107 14.82 -19.87 56.13
CA ALA A 107 16.20 -20.37 56.10
C ALA A 107 16.28 -21.89 56.25
N ALA A 108 15.53 -22.48 57.18
CA ALA A 108 15.52 -23.93 57.38
C ALA A 108 14.95 -24.70 56.17
N VAL A 109 13.98 -24.13 55.46
CA VAL A 109 13.45 -24.70 54.21
C VAL A 109 14.48 -24.61 53.10
N GLN A 110 15.20 -23.49 53.00
CA GLN A 110 16.28 -23.29 52.04
C GLN A 110 17.41 -24.30 52.28
N ASP A 111 17.91 -24.41 53.52
CA ASP A 111 18.96 -25.37 53.89
C ASP A 111 18.52 -26.81 53.57
N ALA A 112 17.27 -27.18 53.87
CA ALA A 112 16.74 -28.50 53.57
C ALA A 112 16.63 -28.80 52.06
N ALA A 113 16.38 -27.76 51.24
CA ALA A 113 16.34 -27.86 49.79
C ALA A 113 17.75 -28.02 49.19
N GLU A 114 18.71 -27.22 49.66
CA GLU A 114 20.10 -27.30 49.26
C GLU A 114 20.72 -28.67 49.62
N ASP A 115 20.47 -29.15 50.85
CA ASP A 115 20.85 -30.51 51.30
C ASP A 115 20.27 -31.61 50.39
N ALA A 116 19.08 -31.38 49.82
CA ALA A 116 18.41 -32.31 48.92
C ALA A 116 18.86 -32.16 47.45
N GLY A 117 19.79 -31.25 47.15
CA GLY A 117 20.30 -30.99 45.80
C GLY A 117 19.38 -30.11 44.94
N HIS A 118 18.58 -29.24 45.56
CA HIS A 118 17.67 -28.33 44.87
C HIS A 118 18.05 -26.86 45.12
N GLU A 119 18.75 -26.23 44.18
CA GLU A 119 19.20 -24.83 44.28
C GLU A 119 18.13 -23.82 43.83
N ASP A 120 17.19 -24.23 42.96
CA ASP A 120 16.17 -23.35 42.36
C ASP A 120 14.80 -23.36 43.11
N VAL A 121 14.80 -23.55 44.43
CA VAL A 121 13.56 -23.57 45.22
C VAL A 121 13.14 -22.15 45.62
N ALA A 122 11.88 -21.80 45.37
CA ALA A 122 11.33 -20.51 45.78
C ALA A 122 10.84 -20.57 47.24
N VAL A 123 11.52 -19.87 48.16
CA VAL A 123 11.13 -19.81 49.57
C VAL A 123 10.75 -18.38 49.96
N ILE A 124 9.47 -18.16 50.32
CA ILE A 124 8.87 -16.82 50.40
C ILE A 124 8.12 -16.65 51.72
N GLY A 125 8.43 -15.60 52.48
CA GLY A 125 7.65 -15.21 53.66
C GLY A 125 6.48 -14.28 53.29
N THR A 126 5.31 -14.48 53.90
CA THR A 126 4.13 -13.64 53.60
C THR A 126 4.22 -12.24 54.17
N LEU A 127 4.65 -12.07 55.42
CA LEU A 127 4.79 -10.76 56.08
C LEU A 127 6.15 -10.64 56.78
N ARG A 128 6.57 -9.41 57.11
CA ARG A 128 7.80 -9.14 57.86
C ARG A 128 7.51 -8.23 59.05
N ARG A 129 8.23 -8.43 60.17
CA ARG A 129 8.13 -7.60 61.38
C ARG A 129 8.38 -6.13 61.02
N GLY A 130 7.43 -5.25 61.35
CA GLY A 130 7.51 -3.83 61.04
C GLY A 130 7.06 -3.43 59.63
N GLU A 131 6.79 -4.39 58.74
CA GLU A 131 6.37 -4.16 57.34
C GLU A 131 5.05 -4.87 57.01
N GLY A 132 4.19 -5.08 58.02
CA GLY A 132 2.90 -5.75 57.82
C GLY A 132 1.94 -4.98 56.89
N GLY A 133 0.94 -5.68 56.37
CA GLY A 133 -0.17 -5.08 55.61
C GLY A 133 -0.21 -5.45 54.12
N PRO A 134 -1.22 -4.95 53.38
CA PRO A 134 -1.51 -5.38 52.02
C PRO A 134 -0.34 -5.19 51.05
N ARG A 135 0.44 -4.11 51.17
CA ARG A 135 1.57 -3.84 50.27
C ARG A 135 2.65 -4.92 50.35
N ARG A 136 3.02 -5.35 51.56
CA ARG A 136 4.03 -6.42 51.72
C ARG A 136 3.49 -7.76 51.23
N LEU A 137 2.22 -8.07 51.50
CA LEU A 137 1.59 -9.29 50.98
C LEU A 137 1.56 -9.31 49.44
N LEU A 138 1.21 -8.19 48.80
CA LEU A 138 1.27 -8.04 47.33
C LEU A 138 2.68 -8.18 46.79
N THR A 139 3.67 -7.65 47.52
CA THR A 139 5.08 -7.80 47.15
C THR A 139 5.51 -9.27 47.22
N SER A 140 5.14 -9.99 48.27
CA SER A 140 5.40 -11.44 48.37
C SER A 140 4.69 -12.25 47.27
N LEU A 141 3.48 -11.86 46.85
CA LEU A 141 2.80 -12.47 45.70
C LEU A 141 3.51 -12.19 44.38
N ALA A 142 4.02 -10.97 44.18
CA ALA A 142 4.82 -10.63 43.01
C ALA A 142 6.16 -11.40 43.01
N GLU A 143 6.83 -11.52 44.16
CA GLU A 143 8.02 -12.36 44.33
C GLU A 143 7.73 -13.82 43.93
N ALA A 144 6.58 -14.37 44.34
CA ALA A 144 6.14 -15.71 43.96
C ALA A 144 5.95 -15.84 42.44
N HIS A 145 5.27 -14.87 41.82
CA HIS A 145 5.03 -14.87 40.38
C HIS A 145 6.32 -14.80 39.56
N VAL A 146 7.26 -13.92 39.92
CA VAL A 146 8.56 -13.79 39.25
C VAL A 146 9.39 -15.07 39.39
N ARG A 147 9.22 -15.80 40.50
CA ARG A 147 9.84 -17.11 40.74
C ARG A 147 9.08 -18.29 40.11
N GLY A 148 8.08 -18.02 39.26
CA GLY A 148 7.38 -19.04 38.48
C GLY A 148 6.15 -19.65 39.17
N ALA A 149 5.74 -19.18 40.35
CA ALA A 149 4.51 -19.63 40.98
C ALA A 149 3.28 -19.08 40.23
N ALA A 150 2.28 -19.93 40.01
CA ALA A 150 1.01 -19.52 39.42
C ALA A 150 0.23 -18.65 40.41
N VAL A 151 0.04 -17.37 40.09
CA VAL A 151 -0.74 -16.42 40.91
C VAL A 151 -2.03 -16.06 40.18
N ARG A 152 -3.17 -16.27 40.83
CA ARG A 152 -4.49 -15.91 40.29
C ARG A 152 -4.79 -14.43 40.52
N TRP A 153 -4.22 -13.56 39.70
CA TRP A 153 -4.40 -12.10 39.77
C TRP A 153 -5.87 -11.62 39.75
N PRO A 154 -6.80 -12.22 38.95
CA PRO A 154 -8.19 -11.78 38.93
C PRO A 154 -8.91 -11.89 40.29
N GLY A 155 -8.49 -12.81 41.16
CA GLY A 155 -9.07 -12.97 42.50
C GLY A 155 -8.70 -11.83 43.47
N LEU A 156 -7.63 -11.07 43.17
CA LEU A 156 -7.15 -9.97 43.99
C LEU A 156 -7.87 -8.64 43.68
N ARG A 157 -8.36 -8.50 42.44
CA ARG A 157 -9.11 -7.33 41.95
C ARG A 157 -10.30 -7.77 41.10
N PRO A 158 -11.41 -8.19 41.71
CA PRO A 158 -12.64 -8.50 40.98
C PRO A 158 -13.10 -7.26 40.20
N GLY A 159 -13.26 -7.39 38.87
CA GLY A 159 -13.77 -6.31 38.00
C GLY A 159 -12.70 -5.37 37.38
N GLY A 160 -11.41 -5.62 37.57
CA GLY A 160 -10.34 -4.88 36.88
C GLY A 160 -10.09 -5.41 35.46
N GLY A 161 -10.11 -4.54 34.45
CA GLY A 161 -9.76 -4.89 33.07
C GLY A 161 -8.25 -4.77 32.79
N PRO A 162 -7.72 -5.47 31.77
CA PRO A 162 -6.35 -5.23 31.30
C PRO A 162 -6.22 -3.82 30.72
N VAL A 163 -5.05 -3.21 30.88
CA VAL A 163 -4.68 -1.94 30.25
C VAL A 163 -3.47 -2.17 29.35
N ASP A 164 -3.42 -1.47 28.23
CA ASP A 164 -2.26 -1.53 27.34
C ASP A 164 -1.05 -0.88 28.01
N LEU A 165 0.03 -1.64 28.11
CA LEU A 165 1.32 -1.16 28.57
C LEU A 165 2.24 -0.91 27.36
N PRO A 166 3.27 -0.06 27.50
CA PRO A 166 4.31 0.06 26.48
C PRO A 166 4.82 -1.32 26.05
N THR A 167 4.98 -1.50 24.74
CA THR A 167 5.47 -2.76 24.17
C THR A 167 6.88 -3.09 24.66
N TYR A 168 7.29 -4.35 24.51
CA TYR A 168 8.64 -4.80 24.88
C TYR A 168 9.72 -3.83 24.37
N PRO A 169 10.61 -3.33 25.24
CA PRO A 169 11.68 -2.42 24.83
C PRO A 169 12.75 -3.24 24.10
N PHE A 170 12.55 -3.46 22.80
CA PHE A 170 13.54 -4.14 21.95
C PHE A 170 14.90 -3.47 22.12
N GLN A 171 15.97 -4.28 22.22
CA GLN A 171 17.36 -3.83 22.38
C GLN A 171 17.87 -2.97 21.18
N ARG A 172 17.04 -2.81 20.13
CA ARG A 172 17.26 -1.99 18.92
C ARG A 172 18.63 -2.20 18.27
N GLU A 173 19.17 -3.41 18.34
CA GLU A 173 20.37 -3.79 17.61
C GLU A 173 20.03 -4.05 16.13
N ARG A 174 20.86 -3.50 15.24
CA ARG A 174 20.60 -3.49 13.80
C ARG A 174 21.13 -4.76 13.15
N PHE A 175 20.27 -5.77 13.02
CA PHE A 175 20.55 -7.03 12.32
C PHE A 175 19.97 -7.02 10.90
N TRP A 176 20.56 -6.21 10.01
CA TRP A 176 20.23 -6.20 8.58
C TRP A 176 21.35 -6.87 7.78
N LEU A 177 20.99 -7.65 6.75
CA LEU A 177 21.94 -8.06 5.72
C LEU A 177 22.35 -6.80 4.94
N THR A 178 23.44 -6.17 5.34
CA THR A 178 24.07 -5.13 4.52
C THR A 178 24.51 -5.82 3.23
N PRO A 179 24.00 -5.43 2.05
CA PRO A 179 24.59 -5.89 0.80
C PRO A 179 26.07 -5.53 0.89
N ALA A 180 26.95 -6.53 0.75
CA ALA A 180 28.36 -6.27 0.69
C ALA A 180 28.58 -5.19 -0.39
N ALA A 181 29.26 -4.10 -0.02
CA ALA A 181 29.76 -3.15 -0.99
C ALA A 181 30.49 -3.95 -2.08
N THR A 182 30.01 -3.75 -3.32
CA THR A 182 30.72 -3.93 -4.59
C THR A 182 31.94 -4.86 -4.55
N GLY A 183 31.85 -6.01 -5.24
CA GLY A 183 33.06 -6.77 -5.59
C GLY A 183 34.13 -5.84 -6.17
N ASP A 184 35.40 -6.11 -5.85
CA ASP A 184 36.53 -5.30 -6.29
C ASP A 184 36.38 -4.98 -7.79
N PRO A 185 36.23 -3.70 -8.21
CA PRO A 185 36.01 -3.33 -9.61
C PRO A 185 37.14 -3.82 -10.53
N ARG A 186 38.32 -4.11 -9.97
CA ARG A 186 39.44 -4.72 -10.69
C ARG A 186 39.12 -6.11 -11.23
N THR A 187 38.20 -6.84 -10.61
CA THR A 187 37.71 -8.13 -11.12
C THR A 187 36.97 -8.00 -12.45
N ALA A 188 36.41 -6.83 -12.74
CA ALA A 188 35.77 -6.48 -14.00
C ALA A 188 36.70 -5.72 -14.96
N GLY A 189 38.00 -5.59 -14.64
CA GLY A 189 38.97 -4.84 -15.43
C GLY A 189 38.84 -3.32 -15.30
N LEU A 190 38.18 -2.83 -14.25
CA LEU A 190 38.02 -1.40 -13.95
C LEU A 190 38.91 -0.98 -12.78
N ASP A 191 39.30 0.29 -12.74
CA ASP A 191 40.03 0.85 -11.59
C ASP A 191 39.04 1.27 -10.49
N ALA A 192 39.51 1.32 -9.24
CA ALA A 192 38.74 1.92 -8.16
C ALA A 192 38.67 3.45 -8.38
N ALA A 193 37.50 4.05 -8.12
CA ALA A 193 37.32 5.49 -8.24
C ALA A 193 37.77 6.26 -6.99
N ASP A 194 38.05 5.58 -5.87
CA ASP A 194 38.51 6.14 -4.59
C ASP A 194 37.72 7.38 -4.16
N HIS A 195 36.38 7.30 -4.24
CA HIS A 195 35.48 8.39 -3.91
C HIS A 195 34.17 7.85 -3.32
N PRO A 196 33.55 8.50 -2.32
CA PRO A 196 32.36 7.94 -1.66
C PRO A 196 31.13 7.78 -2.56
N LEU A 197 31.00 8.61 -3.59
CA LEU A 197 29.86 8.59 -4.53
C LEU A 197 30.18 7.89 -5.87
N LEU A 198 31.42 7.44 -6.09
CA LEU A 198 31.86 6.79 -7.33
C LEU A 198 32.54 5.47 -7.00
N ALA A 199 32.15 4.39 -7.67
CA ALA A 199 32.66 3.06 -7.39
C ALA A 199 33.85 2.68 -8.30
N ALA A 200 33.77 3.01 -9.59
CA ALA A 200 34.73 2.53 -10.58
C ALA A 200 35.14 3.63 -11.57
N ALA A 201 36.35 3.47 -12.12
CA ALA A 201 36.97 4.33 -13.10
C ALA A 201 37.38 3.51 -14.34
N LEU A 202 37.13 4.07 -15.52
CA LEU A 202 37.52 3.52 -16.80
C LEU A 202 38.31 4.59 -17.56
N ALA A 203 39.61 4.35 -17.74
CA ALA A 203 40.43 5.11 -18.68
C ALA A 203 40.14 4.62 -20.10
N LEU A 204 39.78 5.55 -20.99
CA LEU A 204 39.54 5.30 -22.40
C LEU A 204 40.77 5.74 -23.22
N PRO A 205 40.99 5.16 -24.42
CA PRO A 205 42.04 5.62 -25.32
C PRO A 205 41.88 7.12 -25.65
N GLY A 206 42.97 7.88 -25.63
CA GLY A 206 42.95 9.32 -25.91
C GLY A 206 42.83 10.23 -24.68
N ASP A 207 43.34 9.78 -23.51
CA ASP A 207 43.26 10.49 -22.23
C ASP A 207 41.83 10.87 -21.81
N GLU A 208 40.84 10.06 -22.18
CA GLU A 208 39.47 10.20 -21.74
C GLU A 208 39.24 9.38 -20.45
N LEU A 209 38.39 9.88 -19.56
CA LEU A 209 38.07 9.22 -18.28
C LEU A 209 36.56 9.13 -18.10
N VAL A 210 36.08 7.96 -17.72
CA VAL A 210 34.71 7.75 -17.25
C VAL A 210 34.73 7.23 -15.83
N LEU A 211 34.07 7.93 -14.91
CA LEU A 211 33.83 7.48 -13.54
C LEU A 211 32.36 7.10 -13.40
N THR A 212 32.06 6.02 -12.70
CA THR A 212 30.69 5.58 -12.47
C THR A 212 30.41 5.28 -11.01
N GLY A 213 29.20 5.60 -10.57
CA GLY A 213 28.72 5.39 -9.21
C GLY A 213 27.24 5.02 -9.16
N ARG A 214 26.79 4.66 -7.96
CA ARG A 214 25.39 4.32 -7.67
C ARG A 214 24.95 5.12 -6.45
N LEU A 215 23.98 6.01 -6.62
CA LEU A 215 23.49 6.87 -5.56
C LEU A 215 22.13 6.40 -5.06
N SER A 216 21.98 6.25 -3.75
CA SER A 216 20.69 6.08 -3.08
C SER A 216 20.71 6.71 -1.70
N THR A 217 19.54 7.12 -1.23
CA THR A 217 19.33 7.57 0.16
C THR A 217 19.62 6.45 1.16
N ALA A 218 19.38 5.19 0.79
CA ALA A 218 19.73 4.04 1.62
C ALA A 218 21.25 3.86 1.82
N ALA A 219 22.06 4.09 0.78
CA ALA A 219 23.52 3.98 0.84
C ALA A 219 24.18 5.27 1.38
N HIS A 220 23.59 6.42 1.10
CA HIS A 220 24.06 7.73 1.53
C HIS A 220 22.93 8.51 2.26
N PRO A 221 22.61 8.17 3.52
CA PRO A 221 21.45 8.74 4.21
C PRO A 221 21.44 10.27 4.34
N TRP A 222 22.61 10.91 4.33
CA TRP A 222 22.66 12.38 4.37
C TRP A 222 22.08 13.02 3.11
N LEU A 223 22.08 12.33 1.96
CA LEU A 223 21.52 12.90 0.74
C LEU A 223 20.02 13.16 0.85
N ALA A 224 19.31 12.44 1.73
CA ALA A 224 17.90 12.66 2.00
C ALA A 224 17.63 14.01 2.71
N ASP A 225 18.64 14.58 3.37
CA ASP A 225 18.53 15.86 4.10
C ASP A 225 18.65 17.08 3.17
N HIS A 226 18.78 16.90 1.85
CA HIS A 226 18.76 17.99 0.87
C HIS A 226 17.55 17.85 -0.04
N ALA A 227 16.45 18.48 0.36
CA ALA A 227 15.20 18.50 -0.38
C ALA A 227 14.72 19.92 -0.69
N VAL A 228 14.00 20.05 -1.80
CA VAL A 228 13.33 21.30 -2.22
C VAL A 228 11.88 20.95 -2.55
N TRP A 229 10.92 21.59 -1.87
CA TRP A 229 9.50 21.28 -1.91
C TRP A 229 9.22 19.77 -1.77
N GLY A 230 9.80 19.16 -0.74
CA GLY A 230 9.67 17.74 -0.44
C GLY A 230 10.34 16.79 -1.44
N THR A 231 11.07 17.29 -2.43
CA THR A 231 11.77 16.46 -3.43
C THR A 231 13.27 16.40 -3.11
N VAL A 232 13.79 15.19 -2.88
CA VAL A 232 15.22 14.95 -2.61
C VAL A 232 16.05 15.13 -3.87
N LEU A 233 17.07 15.99 -3.79
CA LEU A 233 17.96 16.35 -4.89
C LEU A 233 19.41 16.12 -4.47
N LEU A 234 20.25 15.67 -5.39
CA LEU A 234 21.69 15.81 -5.23
C LEU A 234 22.06 17.30 -5.28
N PRO A 235 22.74 17.85 -4.26
CA PRO A 235 23.10 19.27 -4.24
C PRO A 235 24.06 19.61 -5.38
N GLY A 236 23.98 20.84 -5.88
CA GLY A 236 24.89 21.33 -6.94
C GLY A 236 26.36 21.24 -6.55
N THR A 237 26.67 21.37 -5.26
CA THR A 237 28.03 21.22 -4.72
C THR A 237 28.57 19.80 -4.82
N ALA A 238 27.72 18.78 -4.83
CA ALA A 238 28.16 17.41 -5.09
C ALA A 238 28.53 17.22 -6.58
N LEU A 239 27.87 17.90 -7.51
CA LEU A 239 28.25 17.88 -8.92
C LEU A 239 29.61 18.56 -9.15
N VAL A 240 29.89 19.65 -8.42
CA VAL A 240 31.20 20.32 -8.40
C VAL A 240 32.29 19.39 -7.85
N GLU A 241 32.04 18.73 -6.71
CA GLU A 241 32.96 17.75 -6.12
C GLU A 241 33.26 16.58 -7.08
N LEU A 242 32.24 16.02 -7.73
CA LEU A 242 32.39 14.96 -8.73
C LEU A 242 33.27 15.39 -9.91
N ALA A 243 33.07 16.59 -10.43
CA ALA A 243 33.85 17.13 -11.54
C ALA A 243 35.32 17.37 -11.15
N LEU A 244 35.57 17.96 -9.97
CA LEU A 244 36.91 18.22 -9.46
C LEU A 244 37.67 16.94 -9.10
N HIS A 245 36.98 15.93 -8.57
CA HIS A 245 37.57 14.61 -8.35
C HIS A 245 37.99 13.95 -9.67
N ALA A 246 37.16 14.06 -10.71
CA ALA A 246 37.51 13.58 -12.03
C ALA A 246 38.70 14.33 -12.63
N GLY A 247 38.76 15.65 -12.46
CA GLY A 247 39.89 16.47 -12.90
C GLY A 247 41.21 16.12 -12.22
N ARG A 248 41.22 15.91 -10.90
CA ARG A 248 42.43 15.54 -10.14
C ARG A 248 43.09 14.25 -10.63
N ARG A 249 42.33 13.31 -11.20
CA ARG A 249 42.89 12.08 -11.79
C ARG A 249 43.63 12.32 -13.13
N LEU A 250 43.43 13.48 -13.73
CA LEU A 250 44.02 13.92 -14.98
C LEU A 250 44.86 15.20 -14.80
N ASP A 251 45.35 15.45 -13.58
CA ASP A 251 46.14 16.64 -13.19
C ASP A 251 45.46 17.99 -13.52
N CYS A 252 44.13 18.01 -13.57
CA CYS A 252 43.32 19.22 -13.67
C CYS A 252 42.83 19.66 -12.30
N HIS A 253 43.31 20.82 -11.83
CA HIS A 253 43.06 21.31 -10.48
C HIS A 253 42.05 22.45 -10.40
N GLN A 254 41.60 22.97 -11.54
CA GLN A 254 40.60 24.03 -11.64
C GLN A 254 39.41 23.59 -12.48
N LEU A 255 38.22 24.00 -12.04
CA LEU A 255 36.98 23.94 -12.81
C LEU A 255 36.66 25.34 -13.31
N ASP A 256 36.98 25.61 -14.57
CA ASP A 256 36.80 26.92 -15.20
C ASP A 256 35.33 27.31 -15.29
N GLU A 257 34.49 26.35 -15.68
CA GLU A 257 33.05 26.53 -15.77
C GLU A 257 32.33 25.21 -15.51
N LEU A 258 31.22 25.25 -14.79
CA LEU A 258 30.25 24.16 -14.71
C LEU A 258 28.84 24.72 -14.70
N THR A 259 28.10 24.45 -15.77
CA THR A 259 26.68 24.80 -15.89
C THR A 259 25.82 23.60 -15.47
N LEU A 260 24.90 23.84 -14.53
CA LEU A 260 23.89 22.89 -14.07
C LEU A 260 22.65 23.00 -14.95
N GLN A 261 22.34 21.94 -15.69
CA GLN A 261 21.32 21.92 -16.73
C GLN A 261 20.00 21.33 -16.24
N ALA A 262 20.07 20.30 -15.41
CA ALA A 262 18.91 19.62 -14.86
C ALA A 262 19.19 19.12 -13.43
N PRO A 263 18.23 19.23 -12.49
CA PRO A 263 18.39 18.68 -11.15
C PRO A 263 18.51 17.15 -11.21
N LEU A 264 19.39 16.58 -10.38
CA LEU A 264 19.55 15.13 -10.24
C LEU A 264 18.70 14.67 -9.06
N LEU A 265 17.58 14.01 -9.37
CA LEU A 265 16.64 13.50 -8.37
C LEU A 265 17.13 12.19 -7.75
N LEU A 266 16.96 12.06 -6.45
CA LEU A 266 17.19 10.78 -5.76
C LEU A 266 15.85 10.17 -5.37
N PRO A 267 15.53 8.94 -5.82
CA PRO A 267 14.27 8.32 -5.46
C PRO A 267 14.27 7.96 -3.96
N GLU A 268 13.09 8.02 -3.34
CA GLU A 268 12.89 7.58 -1.95
C GLU A 268 13.31 6.11 -1.79
N ASP A 269 12.88 5.28 -2.75
CA ASP A 269 13.22 3.86 -2.86
C ASP A 269 13.99 3.57 -4.16
N GLY A 270 15.12 2.88 -4.05
CA GLY A 270 15.94 2.47 -5.19
C GLY A 270 17.24 3.27 -5.30
N ALA A 271 17.80 3.34 -6.51
CA ALA A 271 19.04 4.07 -6.77
C ALA A 271 19.09 4.64 -8.19
N VAL A 272 20.02 5.55 -8.41
CA VAL A 272 20.37 6.07 -9.73
C VAL A 272 21.83 5.75 -10.02
N ARG A 273 22.12 5.40 -11.29
CA ARG A 273 23.49 5.29 -11.79
C ARG A 273 23.97 6.67 -12.18
N VAL A 274 25.18 7.04 -11.80
CA VAL A 274 25.80 8.32 -12.18
C VAL A 274 27.07 8.05 -12.96
N GLN A 275 27.29 8.81 -14.02
CA GLN A 275 28.52 8.82 -14.80
C GLN A 275 29.10 10.22 -14.89
N VAL A 276 30.39 10.35 -14.62
CA VAL A 276 31.18 11.55 -14.89
C VAL A 276 32.11 11.23 -16.06
N ARG A 277 32.00 11.98 -17.15
CA ARG A 277 32.85 11.81 -18.32
C ARG A 277 33.72 13.04 -18.52
N VAL A 278 35.03 12.82 -18.61
CA VAL A 278 36.02 13.84 -18.97
C VAL A 278 36.57 13.50 -20.36
N GLY A 279 36.46 14.45 -21.28
CA GLY A 279 36.97 14.32 -22.64
C GLY A 279 38.47 14.54 -22.76
N ALA A 280 39.00 14.31 -23.96
CA ALA A 280 40.38 14.61 -24.30
C ALA A 280 40.70 16.11 -24.12
N ALA A 281 41.95 16.41 -23.78
CA ALA A 281 42.42 17.80 -23.70
C ALA A 281 42.42 18.45 -25.09
N ASP A 282 42.00 19.72 -25.12
CA ASP A 282 42.19 20.57 -26.29
C ASP A 282 43.64 21.08 -26.40
N ALA A 283 43.91 21.90 -27.43
CA ALA A 283 45.25 22.47 -27.67
C ALA A 283 45.75 23.39 -26.54
N THR A 284 44.88 23.77 -25.59
CA THR A 284 45.18 24.62 -24.44
C THR A 284 45.27 23.83 -23.12
N GLY A 285 45.15 22.50 -23.17
CA GLY A 285 45.14 21.64 -21.97
C GLY A 285 43.79 21.58 -21.27
N ARG A 286 42.74 22.21 -21.81
CA ARG A 286 41.40 22.23 -21.20
C ARG A 286 40.61 20.99 -21.59
N ARG A 287 39.85 20.44 -20.66
CA ARG A 287 39.11 19.18 -20.84
C ARG A 287 37.62 19.38 -20.57
N PRO A 288 36.72 18.99 -21.49
CA PRO A 288 35.29 19.05 -21.23
C PRO A 288 34.89 17.99 -20.20
N VAL A 289 34.04 18.35 -19.25
CA VAL A 289 33.47 17.43 -18.25
C VAL A 289 31.95 17.44 -18.32
N THR A 290 31.33 16.27 -18.16
CA THR A 290 29.88 16.11 -18.12
C THR A 290 29.46 15.13 -17.05
N VAL A 291 28.34 15.39 -16.38
CA VAL A 291 27.76 14.50 -15.37
C VAL A 291 26.37 14.06 -15.82
N HIS A 292 26.17 12.75 -15.89
CA HIS A 292 24.93 12.13 -16.33
C HIS A 292 24.37 11.21 -15.26
N SER A 293 23.06 11.04 -15.21
CA SER A 293 22.44 9.97 -14.44
C SER A 293 21.39 9.22 -15.23
N GLY A 294 21.12 7.97 -14.83
CA GLY A 294 20.09 7.13 -15.41
C GLY A 294 19.54 6.16 -14.37
N PRO A 295 18.36 5.56 -14.61
CA PRO A 295 17.76 4.63 -13.68
C PRO A 295 18.65 3.41 -13.45
N ASP A 296 18.70 2.93 -12.21
CA ASP A 296 19.35 1.69 -11.81
C ASP A 296 18.37 0.51 -11.93
N SER A 297 18.12 0.07 -13.16
CA SER A 297 17.27 -1.11 -13.42
C SER A 297 18.09 -2.22 -14.08
N PRO A 298 18.13 -3.45 -13.52
CA PRO A 298 18.88 -4.56 -14.07
C PRO A 298 18.38 -5.03 -15.46
N ASN A 299 17.21 -4.54 -15.91
CA ASN A 299 16.54 -4.99 -17.13
C ASN A 299 16.33 -3.87 -18.18
N SER A 300 16.90 -2.66 -18.02
CA SER A 300 16.78 -1.64 -19.07
C SER A 300 17.83 -1.87 -20.16
N PRO A 301 17.46 -1.94 -21.45
CA PRO A 301 18.44 -2.01 -22.53
C PRO A 301 19.25 -0.71 -22.59
N ASP A 302 20.57 -0.83 -22.43
CA ASP A 302 21.54 0.27 -22.38
C ASP A 302 21.65 0.94 -23.77
N THR A 303 20.65 1.74 -24.12
CA THR A 303 20.50 2.37 -25.45
C THR A 303 20.85 3.86 -25.46
N GLY A 304 21.44 4.38 -24.38
CA GLY A 304 21.85 5.79 -24.25
C GLY A 304 20.70 6.81 -24.14
N GLN A 305 19.46 6.43 -24.48
CA GLN A 305 18.27 7.30 -24.47
C GLN A 305 17.70 7.57 -23.05
N ASP A 306 18.09 6.80 -22.04
CA ASP A 306 17.59 6.91 -20.66
C ASP A 306 18.51 7.76 -19.73
N TRP A 307 19.57 8.38 -20.28
CA TRP A 307 20.52 9.17 -19.50
C TRP A 307 20.19 10.67 -19.60
N THR A 308 20.11 11.32 -18.44
CA THR A 308 19.93 12.77 -18.33
C THR A 308 21.27 13.42 -18.03
N GLN A 309 21.64 14.46 -18.80
CA GLN A 309 22.81 15.29 -18.49
C GLN A 309 22.42 16.33 -17.44
N HIS A 310 23.09 16.30 -16.29
CA HIS A 310 22.82 17.20 -15.16
C HIS A 310 23.77 18.39 -15.13
N ALA A 311 25.03 18.18 -15.54
CA ALA A 311 26.02 19.23 -15.58
C ALA A 311 26.96 19.07 -16.78
N SER A 312 27.43 20.20 -17.31
CA SER A 312 28.45 20.26 -18.35
C SER A 312 29.39 21.43 -18.08
N GLY A 313 30.68 21.24 -18.29
CA GLY A 313 31.71 22.20 -17.90
C GLY A 313 33.07 21.93 -18.52
N VAL A 314 34.07 22.68 -18.06
CA VAL A 314 35.46 22.61 -18.53
C VAL A 314 36.43 22.61 -17.35
N LEU A 315 37.38 21.69 -17.38
CA LEU A 315 38.48 21.55 -16.42
C LEU A 315 39.79 22.09 -17.02
N ALA A 316 40.66 22.64 -16.17
CA ALA A 316 41.97 23.17 -16.55
C ALA A 316 43.09 22.69 -15.61
N GLU A 317 44.32 22.61 -16.14
CA GLU A 317 45.52 22.16 -15.41
C GLU A 317 45.97 23.16 -14.34
N GLU A 318 46.05 24.45 -14.70
CA GLU A 318 46.63 25.47 -13.82
C GLU A 318 45.55 25.99 -12.85
N GLY A 319 45.74 25.73 -11.55
CA GLY A 319 44.90 26.29 -10.50
C GLY A 319 45.34 27.71 -10.15
N ALA A 320 44.43 28.68 -10.21
CA ALA A 320 44.70 30.04 -9.75
C ALA A 320 45.24 30.03 -8.31
N ALA A 321 46.31 30.80 -8.06
CA ALA A 321 46.80 31.01 -6.70
C ALA A 321 45.67 31.54 -5.81
N ALA A 322 45.65 31.12 -4.54
CA ALA A 322 44.63 31.56 -3.59
C ALA A 322 44.50 33.11 -3.63
N PRO A 323 43.30 33.65 -3.85
CA PRO A 323 43.10 35.09 -3.95
C PRO A 323 43.60 35.79 -2.68
N GLU A 324 44.12 37.00 -2.83
CA GLU A 324 44.66 37.79 -1.70
C GLU A 324 43.56 38.03 -0.64
N GLU A 325 42.31 38.07 -1.09
CA GLU A 325 41.09 38.14 -0.29
C GLU A 325 40.94 36.98 0.70
N ALA A 326 41.37 35.75 0.36
CA ALA A 326 41.31 34.60 1.25
C ALA A 326 42.27 34.77 2.46
N ARG A 327 43.31 35.60 2.31
CA ARG A 327 44.30 35.88 3.36
C ARG A 327 43.98 37.12 4.19
N ARG A 328 42.86 37.81 3.91
CA ARG A 328 42.44 39.00 4.66
C ARG A 328 41.99 38.60 6.08
N PRO A 329 42.40 39.35 7.12
CA PRO A 329 41.96 39.12 8.49
C PRO A 329 40.44 39.04 8.59
N TRP A 330 39.96 38.03 9.32
CA TRP A 330 38.54 37.84 9.59
C TRP A 330 38.06 38.85 10.64
N ALA A 331 37.38 39.91 10.21
CA ALA A 331 36.87 40.97 11.08
C ALA A 331 35.39 41.28 10.76
N GLY A 332 34.49 40.92 11.67
CA GLY A 332 33.06 41.18 11.58
C GLY A 332 32.31 40.67 12.80
N GLU A 333 31.17 41.28 13.12
CA GLU A 333 30.28 40.84 14.20
C GLU A 333 29.34 39.75 13.65
N LEU A 334 29.49 38.51 14.14
CA LEU A 334 28.69 37.36 13.73
C LEU A 334 27.55 37.11 14.74
N ALA A 335 26.35 36.88 14.23
CA ALA A 335 25.18 36.45 14.98
C ALA A 335 24.88 34.97 14.73
N PRO A 336 24.29 34.23 15.70
CA PRO A 336 23.88 32.84 15.50
C PRO A 336 22.86 32.68 14.37
N ALA A 337 23.00 31.63 13.56
CA ALA A 337 22.13 31.36 12.40
C ALA A 337 20.77 30.70 12.73
N GLY A 338 20.38 30.62 14.00
CA GLY A 338 19.28 29.76 14.48
C GLY A 338 17.89 30.02 13.87
N GLU A 339 17.63 31.20 13.32
CA GLU A 339 16.36 31.51 12.65
C GLU A 339 16.37 31.26 11.12
N LEU A 340 17.50 30.86 10.53
CA LEU A 340 17.64 30.73 9.08
C LEU A 340 16.85 29.55 8.51
N TYR A 341 17.09 28.34 9.00
CA TYR A 341 16.48 27.13 8.42
C TYR A 341 14.95 27.11 8.51
N PRO A 342 14.30 27.56 9.60
CA PRO A 342 12.85 27.73 9.61
C PRO A 342 12.34 28.68 8.52
N ARG A 343 13.08 29.76 8.20
CA ARG A 343 12.72 30.68 7.12
C ARG A 343 12.91 30.03 5.74
N LEU A 344 14.02 29.32 5.53
CA LEU A 344 14.28 28.59 4.29
C LEU A 344 13.23 27.50 4.02
N ALA A 345 12.81 26.77 5.05
CA ALA A 345 11.72 25.80 4.97
C ALA A 345 10.38 26.45 4.56
N GLY A 346 10.08 27.65 5.07
CA GLY A 346 8.88 28.40 4.70
C GLY A 346 8.81 28.81 3.22
N VAL A 347 9.94 28.84 2.52
CA VAL A 347 10.05 29.18 1.08
C VAL A 347 10.10 27.93 0.20
N GLY A 348 10.52 26.79 0.76
CA GLY A 348 10.57 25.50 0.09
C GLY A 348 11.89 24.74 0.18
N PHE A 349 12.88 25.20 0.96
CA PHE A 349 14.11 24.46 1.20
C PHE A 349 13.99 23.59 2.45
N ASP A 350 13.84 22.28 2.24
CA ASP A 350 13.65 21.29 3.30
C ASP A 350 15.01 20.69 3.70
N TYR A 351 15.88 21.51 4.28
CA TYR A 351 17.19 21.07 4.74
C TYR A 351 17.08 20.29 6.05
N GLY A 352 17.47 19.02 6.03
CA GLY A 352 17.63 18.17 7.20
C GLY A 352 18.99 18.36 7.89
N PRO A 353 19.24 17.65 9.00
CA PRO A 353 20.39 17.87 9.88
C PRO A 353 21.75 17.89 9.18
N ALA A 354 21.96 17.07 8.14
CA ALA A 354 23.25 17.03 7.44
C ALA A 354 23.59 18.32 6.68
N PHE A 355 22.58 19.09 6.25
CA PHE A 355 22.76 20.34 5.50
C PHE A 355 22.59 21.58 6.39
N GLN A 356 22.31 21.42 7.68
CA GLN A 356 22.18 22.53 8.61
C GLN A 356 23.53 22.95 9.24
N GLY A 357 24.56 23.15 8.40
CA GLY A 357 25.95 23.40 8.84
C GLY A 357 26.30 24.85 9.18
N LEU A 358 25.52 25.84 8.74
CA LEU A 358 25.75 27.26 9.06
C LEU A 358 25.49 27.54 10.54
N THR A 359 26.52 27.99 11.27
CA THR A 359 26.46 28.24 12.72
C THR A 359 26.31 29.71 13.05
N ALA A 360 26.98 30.58 12.30
CA ALA A 360 26.91 32.03 12.49
C ALA A 360 27.01 32.79 11.16
N LEU A 361 26.36 33.96 11.09
CA LEU A 361 26.43 34.87 9.96
C LEU A 361 26.61 36.32 10.40
N GLY A 362 27.22 37.15 9.55
CA GLY A 362 27.38 38.58 9.81
C GLY A 362 27.69 39.34 8.53
N ARG A 363 27.79 40.67 8.65
CA ARG A 363 28.08 41.56 7.52
C ARG A 363 29.21 42.51 7.87
N THR A 364 30.00 42.88 6.87
CA THR A 364 31.01 43.94 7.02
C THR A 364 30.36 45.30 6.79
N SER A 365 30.62 46.25 7.69
CA SER A 365 30.19 47.64 7.48
C SER A 365 31.11 48.30 6.44
N PRO A 366 30.58 49.07 5.46
CA PRO A 366 31.41 49.71 4.46
C PRO A 366 32.42 50.66 5.14
N ASP A 367 33.70 50.43 4.90
CA ASP A 367 34.78 51.27 5.41
C ASP A 367 34.62 52.70 4.89
N ARG A 368 34.30 53.64 5.79
CA ARG A 368 34.13 55.07 5.48
C ARG A 368 35.44 55.75 5.03
N THR A 369 36.59 55.08 5.11
CA THR A 369 37.90 55.67 4.79
C THR A 369 38.42 55.36 3.38
N SER A 370 37.76 54.46 2.63
CA SER A 370 38.11 54.15 1.22
C SER A 370 36.87 54.16 0.31
N PRO A 371 36.43 55.34 -0.18
CA PRO A 371 35.27 55.42 -1.06
C PRO A 371 35.66 54.94 -2.47
N GLY A 372 35.15 53.77 -2.86
CA GLY A 372 35.11 53.37 -4.27
C GLY A 372 35.42 51.91 -4.63
N ARG A 373 35.56 50.96 -3.69
CA ARG A 373 35.94 49.58 -4.08
C ARG A 373 35.28 48.39 -3.37
N HIS A 374 34.50 48.57 -2.31
CA HIS A 374 33.99 47.43 -1.55
C HIS A 374 32.49 47.57 -1.27
N GLY A 375 31.71 46.62 -1.79
CA GLY A 375 30.32 46.40 -1.39
C GLY A 375 30.23 45.75 0.00
N GLU A 376 29.02 45.61 0.52
CA GLU A 376 28.73 44.90 1.77
C GLU A 376 29.06 43.40 1.59
N GLU A 377 30.02 42.85 2.34
CA GLU A 377 30.39 41.42 2.28
C GLU A 377 29.57 40.63 3.31
N ILE A 378 29.21 39.39 2.97
CA ILE A 378 28.56 38.45 3.89
C ILE A 378 29.63 37.51 4.44
N LEU A 379 29.71 37.42 5.77
CA LEU A 379 30.60 36.52 6.49
C LEU A 379 29.79 35.39 7.11
N ALA A 380 30.30 34.17 7.04
CA ALA A 380 29.64 32.99 7.57
C ALA A 380 30.64 32.02 8.21
N GLU A 381 30.25 31.42 9.34
CA GLU A 381 30.94 30.28 9.93
C GLU A 381 30.08 29.04 9.71
N VAL A 382 30.71 28.00 9.16
CA VAL A 382 30.04 26.75 8.77
C VAL A 382 30.81 25.59 9.36
N THR A 383 30.12 24.61 9.91
CA THR A 383 30.72 23.40 10.47
C THR A 383 29.98 22.19 9.96
N LEU A 384 30.74 21.17 9.56
CA LEU A 384 30.18 19.88 9.20
C LEU A 384 29.71 19.16 10.48
N PRO A 385 28.46 18.69 10.56
CA PRO A 385 27.95 17.98 11.74
C PRO A 385 28.81 16.75 12.12
N GLN A 386 28.99 16.51 13.43
CA GLN A 386 30.03 15.64 14.02
C GLN A 386 30.04 14.17 13.55
N ASP A 387 28.95 13.68 12.95
CA ASP A 387 28.82 12.28 12.52
C ASP A 387 29.43 12.01 11.13
N ARG A 388 30.05 13.02 10.48
CA ARG A 388 30.36 13.01 9.03
C ARG A 388 31.81 13.35 8.67
N HIS A 389 32.74 13.26 9.63
CA HIS A 389 34.14 13.60 9.40
C HIS A 389 34.87 12.56 8.52
N GLY A 390 35.33 12.96 7.33
CA GLY A 390 36.51 12.37 6.67
C GLY A 390 36.31 11.23 5.67
N ASP A 391 35.18 11.15 4.96
CA ASP A 391 34.99 10.14 3.91
C ASP A 391 35.50 10.65 2.56
N GLY A 392 36.77 10.42 2.17
CA GLY A 392 37.26 10.44 0.77
C GLY A 392 36.96 11.62 -0.19
N PHE A 393 36.26 12.67 0.26
CA PHE A 393 35.88 13.86 -0.50
C PHE A 393 37.02 14.87 -0.51
N SER A 394 37.09 15.66 -1.59
CA SER A 394 37.95 16.83 -1.71
C SER A 394 37.46 17.97 -0.81
N VAL A 395 36.17 18.27 -0.85
CA VAL A 395 35.42 19.03 0.17
C VAL A 395 34.07 18.36 0.32
N HIS A 396 33.61 18.12 1.55
CA HIS A 396 32.31 17.48 1.75
C HIS A 396 31.18 18.33 1.13
N PRO A 397 30.32 17.77 0.25
CA PRO A 397 29.30 18.57 -0.46
C PRO A 397 28.35 19.34 0.47
N ALA A 398 27.94 18.74 1.59
CA ALA A 398 27.11 19.43 2.59
C ALA A 398 27.81 20.60 3.28
N LEU A 399 29.14 20.53 3.48
CA LEU A 399 29.92 21.64 4.04
C LEU A 399 29.99 22.81 3.05
N LEU A 400 30.26 22.50 1.78
CA LEU A 400 30.28 23.50 0.72
C LEU A 400 28.89 24.08 0.44
N ASP A 401 27.83 23.27 0.55
CA ASP A 401 26.45 23.73 0.34
C ASP A 401 26.00 24.69 1.44
N ALA A 402 26.29 24.35 2.70
CA ALA A 402 25.99 25.22 3.84
C ALA A 402 26.74 26.58 3.77
N ALA A 403 27.89 26.64 3.09
CA ALA A 403 28.57 27.90 2.79
C ALA A 403 27.77 28.84 1.87
N LEU A 404 26.87 28.29 1.05
CA LEU A 404 25.99 29.06 0.15
C LEU A 404 24.72 29.55 0.86
N HIS A 405 24.32 28.95 1.98
CA HIS A 405 23.05 29.28 2.62
C HIS A 405 22.99 30.74 3.11
N ALA A 406 24.15 31.33 3.40
CA ALA A 406 24.25 32.73 3.81
C ALA A 406 23.81 33.73 2.71
N CYS A 407 23.99 33.40 1.41
CA CYS A 407 23.48 34.25 0.32
C CYS A 407 22.01 34.01 -0.03
N LEU A 408 21.38 32.92 0.45
CA LEU A 408 19.95 32.65 0.25
C LEU A 408 19.04 33.55 1.12
N LEU A 409 19.64 34.28 2.06
CA LEU A 409 18.93 35.18 2.98
C LEU A 409 18.43 36.45 2.26
N GLU A 410 19.17 36.94 1.27
CA GLU A 410 18.75 38.04 0.40
C GLU A 410 17.91 37.50 -0.76
N GLY A 411 16.58 37.65 -0.67
CA GLY A 411 15.64 37.11 -1.64
C GLY A 411 14.89 35.85 -1.19
N ALA A 412 14.80 35.60 0.11
CA ALA A 412 13.98 34.56 0.75
C ALA A 412 12.47 34.68 0.49
N GLU A 413 12.03 35.38 -0.56
CA GLU A 413 10.68 35.31 -1.10
C GLU A 413 10.58 34.25 -2.21
N GLN A 414 11.70 33.77 -2.75
CA GLN A 414 11.76 32.82 -3.85
C GLN A 414 12.91 31.81 -3.67
N VAL A 415 12.70 30.56 -4.09
CA VAL A 415 13.76 29.54 -4.12
C VAL A 415 14.77 29.89 -5.20
N ARG A 416 16.06 30.01 -4.83
CA ARG A 416 17.17 30.27 -5.75
C ARG A 416 18.17 29.12 -5.74
N LEU A 417 18.39 28.48 -6.88
CA LEU A 417 19.31 27.34 -7.01
C LEU A 417 20.59 27.72 -7.76
N PRO A 418 21.75 27.10 -7.44
CA PRO A 418 22.97 27.19 -8.24
C PRO A 418 22.70 26.84 -9.71
N PHE A 419 23.15 27.70 -10.63
CA PHE A 419 22.99 27.51 -12.07
C PHE A 419 24.34 27.37 -12.79
N ALA A 420 25.29 28.26 -12.52
CA ALA A 420 26.60 28.23 -13.16
C ALA A 420 27.70 28.59 -12.16
N TRP A 421 28.76 27.79 -12.17
CA TRP A 421 29.98 27.96 -11.38
C TRP A 421 31.13 28.34 -12.31
N SER A 422 31.97 29.28 -11.91
CA SER A 422 33.17 29.66 -12.65
C SER A 422 34.36 29.84 -11.73
N ASP A 423 35.54 29.45 -12.23
CA ASP A 423 36.82 29.55 -11.56
C ASP A 423 36.82 28.90 -10.15
N VAL A 424 36.35 27.66 -10.06
CA VAL A 424 36.35 26.90 -8.81
C VAL A 424 37.70 26.21 -8.63
N THR A 425 38.38 26.54 -7.54
CA THR A 425 39.67 25.95 -7.17
C THR A 425 39.62 25.44 -5.74
N LEU A 426 40.12 24.22 -5.52
CA LEU A 426 40.33 23.65 -4.19
C LEU A 426 41.79 23.78 -3.80
N HIS A 427 42.02 24.23 -2.58
CA HIS A 427 43.35 24.45 -2.01
C HIS A 427 43.75 23.26 -1.12
N PRO A 428 45.04 23.07 -0.79
CA PRO A 428 45.52 21.87 -0.09
C PRO A 428 44.81 21.53 1.23
N ALA A 429 44.32 22.54 1.98
CA ALA A 429 43.61 22.33 3.25
C ALA A 429 42.18 21.75 3.08
N ALA A 430 41.66 21.70 1.85
CA ALA A 430 40.29 21.29 1.54
C ALA A 430 39.93 19.90 2.05
N ALA A 431 40.79 18.91 1.85
CA ALA A 431 40.51 17.51 2.17
C ALA A 431 40.38 17.25 3.69
N THR A 432 40.92 18.14 4.52
CA THR A 432 40.89 18.03 5.99
C THR A 432 39.92 19.00 6.65
N ALA A 433 39.31 19.90 5.88
CA ALA A 433 38.43 20.93 6.42
C ALA A 433 37.11 20.34 6.92
N THR A 434 36.83 20.52 8.21
CA THR A 434 35.56 20.18 8.85
C THR A 434 34.74 21.41 9.22
N ALA A 435 35.36 22.59 9.16
CA ALA A 435 34.73 23.88 9.36
C ALA A 435 35.32 24.91 8.39
N LEU A 436 34.48 25.86 7.97
CA LEU A 436 34.83 26.92 7.03
C LEU A 436 34.48 28.29 7.61
N ARG A 437 35.38 29.24 7.39
CA ARG A 437 35.15 30.68 7.46
C ARG A 437 34.96 31.20 6.04
N VAL A 438 33.72 31.54 5.70
CA VAL A 438 33.26 31.85 4.35
C VAL A 438 33.03 33.35 4.17
N ARG A 439 33.63 33.94 3.14
CA ARG A 439 33.34 35.29 2.69
C ARG A 439 32.64 35.22 1.33
N LEU A 440 31.43 35.77 1.27
CA LEU A 440 30.65 35.92 0.05
C LEU A 440 30.65 37.39 -0.37
N THR A 441 31.03 37.64 -1.62
CA THR A 441 31.05 38.99 -2.19
C THR A 441 30.03 39.05 -3.32
N PRO A 442 28.92 39.79 -3.18
CA PRO A 442 27.98 40.00 -4.27
C PRO A 442 28.66 40.72 -5.44
N THR A 443 28.65 40.11 -6.63
CA THR A 443 29.23 40.68 -7.86
C THR A 443 28.18 41.10 -8.88
N GLY A 444 26.91 40.74 -8.64
CA GLY A 444 25.73 41.12 -9.41
C GLY A 444 24.43 40.83 -8.64
N PRO A 445 23.25 41.04 -9.25
CA PRO A 445 21.95 40.81 -8.57
C PRO A 445 21.70 39.34 -8.22
N ASP A 446 22.25 38.42 -9.02
CA ASP A 446 22.08 36.98 -8.87
C ASP A 446 23.43 36.23 -8.89
N THR A 447 24.53 36.95 -8.62
CA THR A 447 25.89 36.42 -8.76
C THR A 447 26.75 36.76 -7.54
N VAL A 448 27.44 35.77 -7.00
CA VAL A 448 28.30 35.90 -5.82
C VAL A 448 29.67 35.25 -6.07
N ALA A 449 30.74 35.87 -5.57
CA ALA A 449 32.04 35.23 -5.44
C ALA A 449 32.20 34.65 -4.03
N LEU A 450 32.87 33.50 -3.89
CA LEU A 450 33.06 32.81 -2.61
C LEU A 450 34.55 32.56 -2.36
N THR A 451 35.01 32.90 -1.17
CA THR A 451 36.32 32.45 -0.65
C THR A 451 36.13 31.87 0.74
N ALA A 452 36.67 30.68 1.00
CA ALA A 452 36.61 30.05 2.31
C ALA A 452 37.98 29.60 2.80
N THR A 453 38.22 29.78 4.09
CA THR A 453 39.40 29.29 4.81
C THR A 453 38.98 28.31 5.89
N ASP A 454 39.91 27.51 6.40
CA ASP A 454 39.70 26.74 7.62
C ASP A 454 39.80 27.63 8.88
N GLU A 455 39.74 26.99 10.06
CA GLU A 455 39.85 27.66 11.36
C GLU A 455 41.22 28.32 11.61
N THR A 456 42.27 27.80 10.95
CA THR A 456 43.64 28.29 11.03
C THR A 456 43.91 29.45 10.07
N GLY A 457 42.99 29.70 9.13
CA GLY A 457 43.10 30.75 8.13
C GLY A 457 43.77 30.29 6.82
N GLU A 458 43.99 28.98 6.66
CA GLU A 458 44.48 28.43 5.40
C GLU A 458 43.35 28.37 4.35
N PRO A 459 43.59 28.80 3.10
CA PRO A 459 42.58 28.72 2.04
C PRO A 459 42.12 27.27 1.81
N VAL A 460 40.81 27.09 1.63
CA VAL A 460 40.16 25.80 1.36
C VAL A 460 39.52 25.78 -0.02
N VAL A 461 38.67 26.74 -0.34
CA VAL A 461 38.00 26.83 -1.64
C VAL A 461 37.86 28.29 -2.07
N SER A 462 38.03 28.53 -3.38
CA SER A 462 37.73 29.80 -4.03
C SER A 462 36.85 29.57 -5.25
N VAL A 463 35.85 30.43 -5.41
CA VAL A 463 34.91 30.46 -6.54
C VAL A 463 34.89 31.89 -7.06
N GLY A 464 35.34 32.10 -8.29
CA GLY A 464 35.36 33.42 -8.92
C GLY A 464 33.95 33.98 -9.14
N SER A 465 33.01 33.12 -9.55
CA SER A 465 31.60 33.50 -9.75
C SER A 465 30.66 32.30 -9.60
N LEU A 466 29.58 32.48 -8.84
CA LEU A 466 28.45 31.57 -8.72
C LEU A 466 27.19 32.34 -9.09
N THR A 467 26.53 31.92 -10.18
CA THR A 467 25.21 32.46 -10.57
C THR A 467 24.10 31.59 -9.99
N LEU A 468 23.18 32.23 -9.27
CA LEU A 468 21.96 31.64 -8.72
C LEU A 468 20.77 31.99 -9.62
N ARG A 469 19.77 31.11 -9.74
CA ARG A 469 18.54 31.40 -10.47
C ARG A 469 17.31 31.16 -9.63
N ALA A 470 16.38 32.12 -9.65
CA ALA A 470 15.06 31.93 -9.06
C ALA A 470 14.27 30.88 -9.85
N VAL A 471 13.62 29.98 -9.12
CA VAL A 471 12.78 28.92 -9.67
C VAL A 471 11.43 28.98 -8.97
N THR A 472 10.34 28.92 -9.73
CA THR A 472 8.99 28.77 -9.15
C THR A 472 8.63 27.29 -8.93
N PRO A 473 7.70 26.96 -8.03
CA PRO A 473 7.24 25.58 -7.84
C PRO A 473 6.77 24.90 -9.14
N GLY A 474 6.11 25.65 -10.02
CA GLY A 474 5.68 25.18 -11.35
C GLY A 474 6.85 24.89 -12.30
N GLN A 475 7.86 25.75 -12.36
CA GLN A 475 9.07 25.53 -13.17
C GLN A 475 9.90 24.34 -12.65
N PHE A 476 9.99 24.19 -11.33
CA PHE A 476 10.67 23.07 -10.68
C PHE A 476 9.96 21.75 -10.93
N SER A 477 8.63 21.71 -10.76
CA SER A 477 7.83 20.52 -11.10
C SER A 477 7.94 20.15 -12.58
N ALA A 478 8.09 21.16 -13.45
CA ALA A 478 8.27 20.92 -14.87
C ALA A 478 9.65 20.32 -15.20
N ALA A 479 10.72 20.86 -14.60
CA ALA A 479 12.11 20.45 -14.79
C ALA A 479 12.44 19.09 -14.14
N THR A 480 11.72 18.72 -13.08
CA THR A 480 11.83 17.40 -12.42
C THR A 480 10.99 16.32 -13.10
N GLY A 481 10.31 16.63 -14.21
CA GLY A 481 9.43 15.70 -14.91
C GLY A 481 8.09 15.42 -14.21
N ARG A 482 7.88 15.93 -12.99
CA ARG A 482 6.71 15.63 -12.15
C ARG A 482 5.38 16.17 -12.69
N SER A 483 5.38 17.22 -13.52
CA SER A 483 4.12 17.71 -14.13
C SER A 483 3.66 16.89 -15.35
N GLY A 484 4.48 15.95 -15.85
CA GLY A 484 4.14 15.04 -16.95
C GLY A 484 4.02 13.57 -16.54
N ASP A 485 4.62 13.19 -15.41
CA ASP A 485 4.48 11.87 -14.80
C ASP A 485 3.06 11.69 -14.25
N GLY A 486 2.23 11.01 -15.04
CA GLY A 486 0.90 10.59 -14.62
C GLY A 486 -0.24 11.00 -15.53
N LEU A 487 0.00 11.70 -16.63
CA LEU A 487 -1.03 11.98 -17.64
C LEU A 487 -0.88 11.04 -18.83
N TYR A 488 -1.89 10.20 -19.06
CA TYR A 488 -1.88 9.21 -20.13
C TYR A 488 -3.07 9.37 -21.08
N GLN A 489 -3.02 8.66 -22.20
CA GLN A 489 -4.09 8.59 -23.19
C GLN A 489 -4.16 7.19 -23.81
N VAL A 490 -5.30 6.85 -24.41
CA VAL A 490 -5.44 5.63 -25.20
C VAL A 490 -5.12 5.91 -26.67
N ASP A 491 -4.12 5.20 -27.18
CA ASP A 491 -3.73 5.19 -28.60
C ASP A 491 -4.18 3.89 -29.27
N TRP A 492 -4.70 4.01 -30.48
CA TRP A 492 -5.04 2.88 -31.33
C TRP A 492 -3.88 2.61 -32.28
N VAL A 493 -3.04 1.64 -31.92
CA VAL A 493 -1.81 1.35 -32.65
C VAL A 493 -2.10 0.35 -33.78
N PRO A 494 -1.73 0.66 -35.04
CA PRO A 494 -1.91 -0.27 -36.16
C PRO A 494 -1.19 -1.60 -35.93
N LEU A 495 -1.87 -2.71 -36.18
CA LEU A 495 -1.23 -4.02 -36.16
C LEU A 495 -0.51 -4.28 -37.49
N ALA A 496 0.75 -4.73 -37.41
CA ALA A 496 1.56 -4.98 -38.60
C ALA A 496 0.94 -6.11 -39.46
N PRO A 497 1.04 -6.04 -40.81
CA PRO A 497 0.47 -7.04 -41.73
C PRO A 497 1.00 -8.47 -41.57
N ALA A 498 2.00 -8.71 -40.72
CA ALA A 498 2.60 -10.03 -40.51
C ALA A 498 1.67 -11.05 -39.81
N ALA A 499 0.52 -10.62 -39.26
CA ALA A 499 -0.54 -11.51 -38.76
C ALA A 499 -1.56 -11.91 -39.84
N GLN A 500 -1.45 -11.39 -41.08
CA GLN A 500 -2.40 -11.64 -42.17
C GLN A 500 -1.99 -12.79 -43.10
N ALA A 501 -0.80 -13.39 -42.91
CA ALA A 501 -0.24 -14.41 -43.81
C ALA A 501 -0.27 -15.85 -43.26
N GLY A 502 -1.00 -16.09 -42.17
CA GLY A 502 -1.07 -17.39 -41.50
C GLY A 502 -2.50 -17.83 -41.18
N ALA A 503 -3.44 -17.66 -42.11
CA ALA A 503 -4.65 -18.47 -42.05
C ALA A 503 -4.24 -19.91 -42.43
N GLU A 504 -3.99 -20.76 -41.44
CA GLU A 504 -3.95 -22.21 -41.62
C GLU A 504 -5.18 -22.60 -42.47
N PRO A 505 -5.01 -23.30 -43.61
CA PRO A 505 -6.14 -23.77 -44.42
C PRO A 505 -6.96 -24.76 -43.57
N GLY A 506 -8.04 -24.27 -42.95
CA GLY A 506 -8.84 -25.04 -41.99
C GLY A 506 -9.34 -24.27 -40.76
N ALA A 507 -9.00 -22.98 -40.59
CA ALA A 507 -9.55 -22.17 -39.51
C ALA A 507 -11.09 -22.11 -39.57
N GLU A 508 -11.74 -22.56 -38.50
CA GLU A 508 -13.20 -22.60 -38.36
C GLU A 508 -13.77 -21.17 -38.45
N GLN A 509 -14.80 -20.95 -39.29
CA GLN A 509 -15.38 -19.63 -39.46
C GLN A 509 -16.16 -19.21 -38.20
N PRO A 510 -16.05 -17.94 -37.75
CA PRO A 510 -16.82 -17.46 -36.61
C PRO A 510 -18.32 -17.57 -36.86
N VAL A 511 -19.07 -18.03 -35.85
CA VAL A 511 -20.54 -18.07 -35.90
C VAL A 511 -21.09 -16.73 -35.47
N ARG A 512 -21.94 -16.10 -36.29
CA ARG A 512 -22.56 -14.81 -35.98
C ARG A 512 -23.97 -15.01 -35.41
N LEU A 513 -24.24 -14.43 -34.24
CA LEU A 513 -25.57 -14.39 -33.65
C LEU A 513 -26.50 -13.47 -34.45
N GLY A 514 -27.81 -13.69 -34.28
CA GLY A 514 -28.84 -12.80 -34.81
C GLY A 514 -28.75 -11.38 -34.23
N PRO A 515 -29.56 -10.44 -34.74
CA PRO A 515 -29.54 -9.03 -34.31
C PRO A 515 -29.85 -8.83 -32.82
N ASP A 516 -30.58 -9.76 -32.20
CA ASP A 516 -30.89 -9.73 -30.77
C ASP A 516 -29.76 -10.29 -29.89
N ALA A 517 -28.67 -10.77 -30.51
CA ALA A 517 -27.50 -11.36 -29.85
C ALA A 517 -27.86 -12.47 -28.84
N ASP A 518 -28.87 -13.28 -29.15
CA ASP A 518 -29.36 -14.37 -28.30
C ASP A 518 -28.58 -15.69 -28.53
N LEU A 519 -28.30 -16.41 -27.43
CA LEU A 519 -27.63 -17.71 -27.43
C LEU A 519 -28.56 -18.91 -27.65
N THR A 520 -29.90 -18.73 -27.62
CA THR A 520 -30.89 -19.83 -27.71
C THR A 520 -30.61 -20.80 -28.87
N ALA A 521 -30.25 -20.28 -30.05
CA ALA A 521 -29.96 -21.10 -31.22
C ALA A 521 -28.70 -21.99 -31.06
N LEU A 522 -27.69 -21.51 -30.31
CA LEU A 522 -26.49 -22.29 -30.00
C LEU A 522 -26.75 -23.28 -28.87
N LEU A 523 -27.50 -22.88 -27.85
CA LEU A 523 -27.80 -23.72 -26.69
C LEU A 523 -28.68 -24.93 -27.04
N GLY A 524 -29.57 -24.78 -28.03
CA GLY A 524 -30.45 -25.84 -28.53
C GLY A 524 -29.85 -26.74 -29.62
N SER A 525 -28.55 -26.58 -29.93
CA SER A 525 -27.84 -27.41 -30.91
C SER A 525 -27.02 -28.51 -30.23
N ASP A 526 -27.04 -29.73 -30.77
CA ASP A 526 -26.15 -30.83 -30.37
C ASP A 526 -24.76 -30.76 -31.04
N ALA A 527 -24.50 -29.71 -31.84
CA ALA A 527 -23.21 -29.50 -32.48
C ALA A 527 -22.12 -29.08 -31.46
N PRO A 528 -20.83 -29.38 -31.71
CA PRO A 528 -19.74 -28.89 -30.88
C PRO A 528 -19.74 -27.36 -30.80
N ALA A 529 -19.39 -26.82 -29.63
CA ALA A 529 -19.36 -25.39 -29.40
C ALA A 529 -18.36 -24.70 -30.35
N PRO A 530 -18.78 -23.65 -31.09
CA PRO A 530 -17.90 -22.97 -32.02
C PRO A 530 -16.73 -22.32 -31.28
N ALA A 531 -15.54 -22.30 -31.89
CA ALA A 531 -14.36 -21.69 -31.29
C ALA A 531 -14.51 -20.18 -31.08
N THR A 532 -15.31 -19.50 -31.92
CA THR A 532 -15.53 -18.04 -31.84
C THR A 532 -16.95 -17.68 -32.26
N VAL A 533 -17.61 -16.85 -31.43
CA VAL A 533 -18.98 -16.36 -31.64
C VAL A 533 -18.98 -14.84 -31.72
N LEU A 534 -19.64 -14.27 -32.74
CA LEU A 534 -19.79 -12.84 -32.94
C LEU A 534 -21.18 -12.38 -32.51
N ALA A 535 -21.26 -11.50 -31.51
CA ALA A 535 -22.48 -10.90 -30.99
C ALA A 535 -22.63 -9.44 -31.46
N PRO A 536 -23.56 -9.13 -32.38
CA PRO A 536 -23.72 -7.77 -32.90
C PRO A 536 -24.49 -6.86 -31.93
N PHE A 537 -23.85 -5.77 -31.51
CA PHE A 537 -24.44 -4.61 -30.82
C PHE A 537 -24.24 -3.38 -31.70
N LEU A 538 -25.04 -3.32 -32.76
CA LEU A 538 -24.93 -2.31 -33.81
C LEU A 538 -26.07 -1.28 -33.69
N PRO A 539 -25.86 -0.03 -34.09
CA PRO A 539 -26.93 0.96 -34.15
C PRO A 539 -28.10 0.43 -35.00
N ALA A 540 -29.33 0.57 -34.49
CA ALA A 540 -30.50 0.43 -35.34
C ALA A 540 -30.47 1.57 -36.39
N ALA A 541 -31.00 1.33 -37.59
CA ALA A 541 -31.23 2.39 -38.57
C ALA A 541 -32.33 3.35 -38.07
N ALA A 542 -32.02 4.17 -37.07
CA ALA A 542 -32.89 5.19 -36.54
C ALA A 542 -32.62 6.50 -37.29
N GLY A 543 -33.69 7.17 -37.72
CA GLY A 543 -33.59 8.51 -38.29
C GLY A 543 -33.05 9.53 -37.27
N PRO A 544 -32.46 10.64 -37.72
CA PRO A 544 -31.74 11.61 -36.90
C PRO A 544 -32.55 12.35 -35.81
N ASP A 545 -33.84 12.08 -35.64
CA ASP A 545 -34.78 12.82 -34.79
C ASP A 545 -35.32 12.02 -33.57
N ALA A 546 -34.58 11.02 -33.07
CA ALA A 546 -35.01 10.30 -31.86
C ALA A 546 -35.04 11.24 -30.63
N PRO A 547 -36.11 11.22 -29.79
CA PRO A 547 -36.20 12.09 -28.62
C PRO A 547 -35.07 11.88 -27.61
N ALA A 548 -34.64 12.95 -26.93
CA ALA A 548 -33.72 13.00 -25.78
C ALA A 548 -33.85 11.82 -24.78
N ALA A 549 -35.08 11.51 -24.39
CA ALA A 549 -35.40 10.44 -23.44
C ALA A 549 -35.08 9.03 -23.97
N ALA A 550 -34.89 8.88 -25.28
CA ALA A 550 -34.58 7.60 -25.92
C ALA A 550 -33.10 7.21 -25.80
N VAL A 551 -32.16 8.16 -25.68
CA VAL A 551 -30.72 7.85 -25.72
C VAL A 551 -30.24 7.18 -24.43
N HIS A 552 -30.45 7.80 -23.27
CA HIS A 552 -30.04 7.17 -22.01
C HIS A 552 -30.85 5.90 -21.73
N ALA A 553 -32.16 5.87 -22.04
CA ALA A 553 -32.97 4.65 -21.94
C ALA A 553 -32.42 3.51 -22.83
N ALA A 554 -31.99 3.82 -24.06
CA ALA A 554 -31.34 2.86 -24.94
C ALA A 554 -29.98 2.40 -24.39
N VAL A 555 -29.20 3.29 -23.78
CA VAL A 555 -27.94 2.94 -23.08
C VAL A 555 -28.20 1.94 -21.95
N HIS A 556 -29.18 2.21 -21.08
CA HIS A 556 -29.55 1.29 -19.99
C HIS A 556 -29.97 -0.08 -20.55
N ALA A 557 -30.83 -0.09 -21.58
CA ALA A 557 -31.28 -1.33 -22.22
C ALA A 557 -30.14 -2.11 -22.91
N ALA A 558 -29.25 -1.42 -23.63
CA ALA A 558 -28.11 -2.05 -24.30
C ALA A 558 -27.11 -2.64 -23.29
N THR A 559 -26.81 -1.91 -22.22
CA THR A 559 -25.91 -2.36 -21.15
C THR A 559 -26.48 -3.56 -20.41
N ALA A 560 -27.78 -3.55 -20.09
CA ALA A 560 -28.45 -4.67 -19.44
C ALA A 560 -28.49 -5.93 -20.33
N ARG A 561 -28.74 -5.77 -21.64
CA ARG A 561 -28.67 -6.90 -22.60
C ARG A 561 -27.27 -7.47 -22.72
N ALA A 562 -26.25 -6.62 -22.80
CA ALA A 562 -24.86 -7.06 -22.85
C ALA A 562 -24.47 -7.80 -21.56
N LEU A 563 -24.88 -7.30 -20.39
CA LEU A 563 -24.67 -8.01 -19.12
C LEU A 563 -25.31 -9.40 -19.14
N ALA A 564 -26.59 -9.50 -19.50
CA ALA A 564 -27.31 -10.78 -19.55
C ALA A 564 -26.65 -11.78 -20.51
N LEU A 565 -26.25 -11.33 -21.70
CA LEU A 565 -25.54 -12.16 -22.67
C LEU A 565 -24.23 -12.69 -22.10
N VAL A 566 -23.41 -11.83 -21.50
CA VAL A 566 -22.10 -12.23 -20.98
C VAL A 566 -22.26 -13.15 -19.77
N GLN A 567 -23.24 -12.90 -18.89
CA GLN A 567 -23.55 -13.80 -17.78
C GLN A 567 -23.97 -15.19 -18.29
N ALA A 568 -24.89 -15.25 -19.26
CA ALA A 568 -25.32 -16.52 -19.86
C ALA A 568 -24.15 -17.26 -20.54
N TRP A 569 -23.29 -16.53 -21.27
CA TRP A 569 -22.10 -17.09 -21.90
C TRP A 569 -21.10 -17.67 -20.90
N LEU A 570 -20.88 -16.96 -19.79
CA LEU A 570 -19.91 -17.39 -18.77
C LEU A 570 -20.42 -18.55 -17.93
N ALA A 571 -21.75 -18.64 -17.72
CA ALA A 571 -22.39 -19.71 -16.96
C ALA A 571 -22.43 -21.06 -17.70
N GLU A 572 -22.37 -21.04 -19.04
CA GLU A 572 -22.45 -22.25 -19.85
C GLU A 572 -21.06 -22.91 -20.05
N GLU A 573 -20.91 -24.12 -19.52
CA GLU A 573 -19.64 -24.88 -19.53
C GLU A 573 -19.22 -25.30 -20.95
N ARG A 574 -20.19 -25.54 -21.86
CA ARG A 574 -19.90 -25.82 -23.28
C ARG A 574 -19.07 -24.73 -23.95
N PHE A 575 -19.17 -23.49 -23.49
CA PHE A 575 -18.45 -22.33 -24.02
C PHE A 575 -17.15 -22.01 -23.26
N ALA A 576 -16.66 -22.89 -22.37
CA ALA A 576 -15.46 -22.66 -21.58
C ALA A 576 -14.19 -22.50 -22.45
N SER A 577 -14.12 -23.21 -23.58
CA SER A 577 -13.02 -23.12 -24.57
C SER A 577 -13.26 -22.05 -25.66
N SER A 578 -14.50 -21.60 -25.84
CA SER A 578 -14.91 -20.65 -26.88
C SER A 578 -14.62 -19.18 -26.53
N ARG A 579 -14.66 -18.31 -27.54
CA ARG A 579 -14.50 -16.84 -27.39
C ARG A 579 -15.76 -16.10 -27.87
N LEU A 580 -16.25 -15.16 -27.05
CA LEU A 580 -17.34 -14.25 -27.43
C LEU A 580 -16.76 -12.90 -27.87
N VAL A 581 -17.07 -12.47 -29.08
CA VAL A 581 -16.68 -11.17 -29.63
C VAL A 581 -17.91 -10.27 -29.66
N LEU A 582 -17.91 -9.20 -28.87
CA LEU A 582 -18.94 -8.16 -28.97
C LEU A 582 -18.56 -7.17 -30.06
N LEU A 583 -19.42 -7.07 -31.07
CA LEU A 583 -19.24 -6.18 -32.21
C LEU A 583 -20.02 -4.89 -32.00
N THR A 584 -19.30 -3.77 -32.03
CA THR A 584 -19.85 -2.41 -31.99
C THR A 584 -19.50 -1.67 -33.28
N ARG A 585 -20.13 -0.52 -33.53
CA ARG A 585 -19.82 0.32 -34.69
C ARG A 585 -19.85 1.79 -34.32
N GLY A 586 -18.69 2.45 -34.41
CA GLY A 586 -18.58 3.87 -34.07
C GLY A 586 -18.79 4.14 -32.58
N ALA A 587 -18.56 3.14 -31.72
CA ALA A 587 -18.63 3.25 -30.27
C ALA A 587 -17.31 3.78 -29.66
N VAL A 588 -16.22 3.79 -30.45
CA VAL A 588 -14.90 4.30 -30.05
C VAL A 588 -14.30 5.20 -31.12
N ALA A 589 -13.65 6.27 -30.68
CA ALA A 589 -12.83 7.16 -31.51
C ALA A 589 -11.39 6.62 -31.58
N LEU A 590 -10.78 6.63 -32.78
CA LEU A 590 -9.38 6.22 -32.95
C LEU A 590 -8.46 7.42 -32.86
N ASP A 591 -8.85 8.51 -33.53
CA ASP A 591 -8.13 9.78 -33.57
C ASP A 591 -8.86 10.89 -32.78
N PRO A 592 -8.16 11.95 -32.35
CA PRO A 592 -8.77 13.05 -31.58
C PRO A 592 -9.89 13.81 -32.31
N ALA A 593 -9.93 13.73 -33.64
CA ALA A 593 -10.92 14.39 -34.49
C ALA A 593 -12.11 13.48 -34.85
N ASP A 594 -12.05 12.20 -34.49
CA ASP A 594 -13.12 11.25 -34.80
C ASP A 594 -14.37 11.51 -33.95
N ASP A 595 -15.54 11.35 -34.56
CA ASP A 595 -16.82 11.35 -33.85
C ASP A 595 -17.16 9.96 -33.30
N VAL A 596 -17.76 9.92 -32.11
CA VAL A 596 -18.36 8.71 -31.55
C VAL A 596 -19.85 8.71 -31.90
N THR A 597 -20.17 8.08 -33.03
CA THR A 597 -21.52 8.07 -33.59
C THR A 597 -22.48 7.15 -32.83
N ASP A 598 -21.97 6.14 -32.11
CA ASP A 598 -22.76 5.19 -31.32
C ASP A 598 -22.50 5.32 -29.81
N LEU A 599 -23.11 6.35 -29.22
CA LEU A 599 -23.11 6.54 -27.77
C LEU A 599 -23.88 5.45 -27.01
N VAL A 600 -24.80 4.74 -27.66
CA VAL A 600 -25.66 3.74 -27.01
C VAL A 600 -24.84 2.51 -26.61
N HIS A 601 -23.92 2.09 -27.48
CA HIS A 601 -23.10 0.90 -27.24
C HIS A 601 -21.69 1.22 -26.70
N ALA A 602 -21.25 2.48 -26.66
CA ALA A 602 -20.00 2.87 -26.00
C ALA A 602 -19.82 2.34 -24.55
N PRO A 603 -20.85 2.31 -23.69
CA PRO A 603 -20.74 1.79 -22.31
C PRO A 603 -20.36 0.32 -22.23
N LEU A 604 -20.65 -0.47 -23.27
CA LEU A 604 -20.30 -1.89 -23.32
C LEU A 604 -18.78 -2.07 -23.28
N TRP A 605 -18.01 -1.13 -23.81
CA TRP A 605 -16.55 -1.18 -23.75
C TRP A 605 -16.03 -1.14 -22.32
N GLY A 606 -16.61 -0.29 -21.46
CA GLY A 606 -16.28 -0.25 -20.04
C GLY A 606 -16.68 -1.54 -19.31
N LEU A 607 -17.92 -2.00 -19.54
CA LEU A 607 -18.44 -3.25 -18.97
C LEU A 607 -17.51 -4.44 -19.29
N LEU A 608 -17.15 -4.59 -20.56
CA LEU A 608 -16.38 -5.73 -21.03
C LEU A 608 -14.90 -5.64 -20.67
N ARG A 609 -14.31 -4.44 -20.57
CA ARG A 609 -12.94 -4.29 -20.06
C ARG A 609 -12.80 -4.84 -18.65
N SER A 610 -13.74 -4.53 -17.76
CA SER A 610 -13.78 -5.15 -16.42
C SER A 610 -14.04 -6.66 -16.51
N ALA A 611 -14.97 -7.11 -17.35
CA ALA A 611 -15.24 -8.53 -17.55
C ALA A 611 -14.03 -9.32 -18.11
N GLN A 612 -13.18 -8.68 -18.93
CA GLN A 612 -11.94 -9.25 -19.46
C GLN A 612 -10.89 -9.45 -18.37
N SER A 613 -10.78 -8.51 -17.42
CA SER A 613 -9.92 -8.67 -16.24
C SER A 613 -10.42 -9.78 -15.31
N GLU A 614 -11.74 -9.97 -15.23
CA GLU A 614 -12.36 -11.07 -14.50
C GLU A 614 -12.20 -12.43 -15.22
N ASN A 615 -12.30 -12.45 -16.56
CA ASN A 615 -12.29 -13.67 -17.37
C ASN A 615 -11.33 -13.56 -18.58
N PRO A 616 -10.00 -13.61 -18.34
CA PRO A 616 -9.01 -13.43 -19.40
C PRO A 616 -9.18 -14.42 -20.56
N GLY A 617 -9.07 -13.91 -21.79
CA GLY A 617 -9.10 -14.71 -23.01
C GLY A 617 -10.46 -15.26 -23.46
N ARG A 618 -11.56 -15.00 -22.72
CA ARG A 618 -12.92 -15.45 -23.10
C ARG A 618 -13.73 -14.41 -23.87
N LEU A 619 -13.41 -13.13 -23.72
CA LEU A 619 -14.20 -12.00 -24.23
C LEU A 619 -13.31 -11.08 -25.07
N VAL A 620 -13.80 -10.68 -26.25
CA VAL A 620 -13.12 -9.74 -27.16
C VAL A 620 -14.07 -8.59 -27.51
N LEU A 621 -13.55 -7.37 -27.50
CA LEU A 621 -14.25 -6.19 -27.99
C LEU A 621 -13.75 -5.84 -29.39
N ALA A 622 -14.66 -5.63 -30.33
CA ALA A 622 -14.31 -5.14 -31.66
C ALA A 622 -15.27 -4.04 -32.11
N ASP A 623 -14.72 -2.91 -32.58
CA ASP A 623 -15.51 -1.86 -33.23
C ASP A 623 -15.20 -1.82 -34.73
N VAL A 624 -16.22 -1.98 -35.58
CA VAL A 624 -16.07 -2.22 -37.02
C VAL A 624 -16.94 -1.26 -37.82
N ASP A 625 -16.39 -0.68 -38.87
CA ASP A 625 -17.14 0.15 -39.83
C ASP A 625 -17.92 -0.69 -40.86
N GLU A 626 -18.57 -0.02 -41.83
CA GLU A 626 -19.34 -0.69 -42.90
C GLU A 626 -18.50 -1.10 -44.11
N HIS A 627 -17.19 -0.88 -44.08
CA HIS A 627 -16.35 -1.12 -45.24
C HIS A 627 -16.26 -2.63 -45.54
N PRO A 628 -16.39 -3.06 -46.81
CA PRO A 628 -16.43 -4.48 -47.17
C PRO A 628 -15.19 -5.27 -46.72
N ASP A 629 -14.02 -4.63 -46.73
CA ASP A 629 -12.75 -5.26 -46.31
C ASP A 629 -12.61 -5.43 -44.79
N SER A 630 -13.44 -4.76 -43.99
CA SER A 630 -13.30 -4.75 -42.53
C SER A 630 -13.77 -6.04 -41.87
N ALA A 631 -14.80 -6.71 -42.40
CA ALA A 631 -15.25 -7.99 -41.85
C ALA A 631 -14.19 -9.11 -42.04
N PRO A 632 -13.60 -9.31 -43.24
CA PRO A 632 -12.46 -10.22 -43.40
C PRO A 632 -11.25 -9.86 -42.53
N ALA A 633 -10.91 -8.56 -42.43
CA ALA A 633 -9.80 -8.09 -41.62
C ALA A 633 -9.98 -8.39 -40.12
N LEU A 634 -11.21 -8.25 -39.60
CA LEU A 634 -11.54 -8.64 -38.22
C LEU A 634 -11.28 -10.13 -37.98
N VAL A 635 -11.74 -11.01 -38.88
CA VAL A 635 -11.56 -12.47 -38.71
C VAL A 635 -10.08 -12.82 -38.63
N ALA A 636 -9.25 -12.22 -39.48
CA ALA A 636 -7.79 -12.41 -39.42
C ALA A 636 -7.20 -11.86 -38.10
N ALA A 637 -7.68 -10.71 -37.62
CA ALA A 637 -7.21 -10.08 -36.40
C ALA A 637 -7.49 -10.90 -35.13
N LEU A 638 -8.57 -11.68 -35.08
CA LEU A 638 -8.92 -12.51 -33.92
C LEU A 638 -7.86 -13.60 -33.62
N ALA A 639 -7.01 -13.94 -34.59
CA ALA A 639 -5.87 -14.83 -34.40
C ALA A 639 -4.71 -14.16 -33.62
N SER A 640 -4.65 -12.83 -33.57
CA SER A 640 -3.60 -12.09 -32.85
C SER A 640 -3.66 -12.24 -31.33
N GLY A 641 -4.82 -12.65 -30.79
CA GLY A 641 -5.06 -12.73 -29.35
C GLY A 641 -5.27 -11.36 -28.68
N GLU A 642 -5.38 -10.28 -29.45
CA GLU A 642 -5.69 -8.95 -28.89
C GLU A 642 -7.14 -8.89 -28.36
N PRO A 643 -7.35 -8.41 -27.12
CA PRO A 643 -8.68 -8.39 -26.50
C PRO A 643 -9.55 -7.21 -26.96
N GLN A 644 -8.96 -6.19 -27.57
CA GLN A 644 -9.62 -4.95 -27.96
C GLN A 644 -9.13 -4.51 -29.34
N LEU A 645 -10.04 -4.49 -30.32
CA LEU A 645 -9.74 -4.24 -31.73
C LEU A 645 -10.63 -3.12 -32.28
N ALA A 646 -10.07 -2.29 -33.14
CA ALA A 646 -10.84 -1.38 -33.98
C ALA A 646 -10.47 -1.59 -35.44
N VAL A 647 -11.47 -1.69 -36.31
CA VAL A 647 -11.29 -1.91 -37.74
C VAL A 647 -11.94 -0.77 -38.52
N ARG A 648 -11.13 -0.11 -39.36
CA ARG A 648 -11.54 0.99 -40.25
C ARG A 648 -10.97 0.75 -41.64
N ALA A 649 -11.83 0.68 -42.66
CA ALA A 649 -11.44 0.46 -44.05
C ALA A 649 -10.43 -0.69 -44.22
N GLY A 650 -10.68 -1.84 -43.57
CA GLY A 650 -9.79 -3.01 -43.59
C GLY A 650 -8.50 -2.90 -42.77
N ARG A 651 -8.22 -1.75 -42.13
CA ARG A 651 -7.06 -1.56 -41.24
C ARG A 651 -7.44 -1.91 -39.80
N VAL A 652 -6.59 -2.70 -39.16
CA VAL A 652 -6.81 -3.18 -37.79
C VAL A 652 -5.86 -2.47 -36.84
N SER A 653 -6.41 -1.94 -35.75
CA SER A 653 -5.66 -1.29 -34.68
C SER A 653 -6.02 -1.90 -33.33
N ALA A 654 -5.07 -1.91 -32.40
CA ALA A 654 -5.25 -2.39 -31.03
C ALA A 654 -5.02 -1.25 -30.03
N ALA A 655 -5.81 -1.23 -28.96
CA ALA A 655 -5.72 -0.19 -27.93
C ALA A 655 -4.46 -0.35 -27.07
N ARG A 656 -3.76 0.77 -26.82
CA ARG A 656 -2.59 0.89 -25.94
C ARG A 656 -2.71 2.15 -25.11
N LEU A 657 -2.22 2.12 -23.88
CA LEU A 657 -2.01 3.31 -23.07
C LEU A 657 -0.65 3.91 -23.42
N ALA A 658 -0.59 5.22 -23.61
CA ALA A 658 0.60 5.99 -23.91
C ALA A 658 0.66 7.24 -23.02
N ALA A 659 1.85 7.76 -22.76
CA ALA A 659 2.00 9.07 -22.12
C ALA A 659 1.38 10.15 -23.02
N ALA A 660 0.62 11.06 -22.42
CA ALA A 660 0.10 12.21 -23.15
C ALA A 660 1.25 13.14 -23.56
N ALA A 661 1.16 13.73 -24.76
CA ALA A 661 2.14 14.71 -25.19
C ALA A 661 2.08 15.96 -24.30
N ARG A 662 3.20 16.66 -24.17
CA ARG A 662 3.26 17.91 -23.39
C ARG A 662 3.03 19.08 -24.35
N PRO A 663 2.08 19.99 -24.09
CA PRO A 663 1.93 21.17 -24.92
C PRO A 663 3.13 22.10 -24.67
N ALA A 664 3.75 22.57 -25.74
CA ALA A 664 4.96 23.40 -25.69
C ALA A 664 4.71 24.82 -25.17
N ASP A 665 3.45 25.28 -25.19
CA ASP A 665 3.02 26.58 -24.67
C ASP A 665 1.81 26.39 -23.73
N ALA A 666 1.97 26.80 -22.47
CA ALA A 666 0.85 26.91 -21.54
C ALA A 666 -0.05 28.08 -21.96
N GLY A 667 -1.07 27.79 -22.78
CA GLY A 667 -2.12 28.75 -23.09
C GLY A 667 -2.86 29.20 -21.82
N ALA A 668 -3.53 30.36 -21.90
CA ALA A 668 -4.34 30.88 -20.80
C ALA A 668 -5.37 29.85 -20.32
N SER A 669 -5.50 29.67 -18.99
CA SER A 669 -6.42 28.69 -18.39
C SER A 669 -7.86 28.86 -18.92
N ALA A 670 -8.50 27.75 -19.26
CA ALA A 670 -9.90 27.69 -19.69
C ALA A 670 -10.86 28.36 -18.68
N PHE A 671 -10.44 28.45 -17.41
CA PHE A 671 -11.15 29.09 -16.30
C PHE A 671 -10.67 30.53 -16.03
N ALA A 672 -9.41 30.88 -16.29
CA ALA A 672 -8.85 32.21 -15.97
C ALA A 672 -9.44 33.36 -16.82
N ALA A 673 -9.87 33.10 -18.05
CA ALA A 673 -10.58 34.09 -18.86
C ALA A 673 -12.04 34.31 -18.43
N ALA A 674 -12.55 33.55 -17.45
CA ALA A 674 -13.94 33.53 -17.01
C ALA A 674 -14.23 34.43 -15.79
N GLY A 675 -13.43 35.48 -15.56
CA GLY A 675 -13.55 36.37 -14.40
C GLY A 675 -14.97 36.90 -14.09
N ASP A 676 -15.86 36.92 -15.10
CA ASP A 676 -17.25 37.35 -14.97
C ASP A 676 -18.31 36.22 -15.14
N GLY A 677 -17.91 34.95 -15.35
CA GLY A 677 -18.81 33.82 -15.61
C GLY A 677 -19.02 32.86 -14.44
N THR A 678 -20.14 32.14 -14.41
CA THR A 678 -20.48 31.15 -13.38
C THR A 678 -19.95 29.75 -13.76
N VAL A 679 -19.33 29.05 -12.80
CA VAL A 679 -18.91 27.64 -12.94
C VAL A 679 -19.84 26.73 -12.13
N LEU A 680 -20.47 25.77 -12.79
CA LEU A 680 -21.31 24.74 -12.17
C LEU A 680 -20.46 23.53 -11.74
N LEU A 681 -20.53 23.13 -10.47
CA LEU A 681 -19.96 21.88 -9.97
C LEU A 681 -21.09 20.96 -9.48
N THR A 682 -21.35 19.87 -10.18
CA THR A 682 -22.27 18.83 -9.71
C THR A 682 -21.53 17.83 -8.84
N GLY A 683 -22.08 17.46 -7.67
CA GLY A 683 -21.30 16.80 -6.63
C GLY A 683 -20.40 17.79 -5.86
N GLY A 684 -20.62 19.10 -6.02
CA GLY A 684 -19.74 20.16 -5.52
C GLY A 684 -19.63 20.28 -4.00
N THR A 685 -20.45 19.55 -3.24
CA THR A 685 -20.35 19.46 -1.77
C THR A 685 -19.74 18.14 -1.28
N GLY A 686 -19.31 17.25 -2.18
CA GLY A 686 -18.56 16.04 -1.83
C GLY A 686 -17.05 16.31 -1.73
N GLY A 687 -16.27 15.37 -1.20
CA GLY A 687 -14.82 15.56 -0.96
C GLY A 687 -14.04 16.10 -2.17
N LEU A 688 -14.12 15.42 -3.33
CA LEU A 688 -13.47 15.88 -4.57
C LEU A 688 -14.03 17.21 -5.09
N GLY A 689 -15.36 17.39 -5.03
CA GLY A 689 -16.01 18.62 -5.48
C GLY A 689 -15.60 19.84 -4.66
N ALA A 690 -15.42 19.66 -3.34
CA ALA A 690 -14.96 20.70 -2.42
C ALA A 690 -13.49 21.07 -2.67
N LEU A 691 -12.62 20.08 -2.90
CA LEU A 691 -11.21 20.30 -3.25
C LEU A 691 -11.08 21.11 -4.55
N LEU A 692 -11.82 20.71 -5.59
CA LEU A 692 -11.82 21.43 -6.87
C LEU A 692 -12.42 22.83 -6.75
N ALA A 693 -13.48 23.02 -5.95
CA ALA A 693 -14.05 24.35 -5.74
C ALA A 693 -13.01 25.31 -5.15
N ARG A 694 -12.18 24.85 -4.19
CA ARG A 694 -11.10 25.66 -3.63
C ARG A 694 -10.03 25.97 -4.68
N HIS A 695 -9.56 24.95 -5.39
CA HIS A 695 -8.55 25.08 -6.44
C HIS A 695 -8.98 26.05 -7.56
N LEU A 696 -10.22 25.96 -8.01
CA LEU A 696 -10.78 26.87 -9.02
C LEU A 696 -10.78 28.33 -8.57
N VAL A 697 -11.00 28.60 -7.27
CA VAL A 697 -10.98 29.97 -6.72
C VAL A 697 -9.55 30.47 -6.53
N THR A 698 -8.64 29.64 -6.03
CA THR A 698 -7.27 30.04 -5.70
C THR A 698 -6.37 30.12 -6.92
N GLU A 699 -6.32 29.07 -7.75
CA GLU A 699 -5.38 28.96 -8.87
C GLU A 699 -5.95 29.50 -10.19
N HIS A 700 -7.26 29.34 -10.40
CA HIS A 700 -7.92 29.80 -11.63
C HIS A 700 -8.71 31.09 -11.47
N GLY A 701 -8.77 31.67 -10.26
CA GLY A 701 -9.39 32.96 -10.01
C GLY A 701 -10.91 33.01 -10.21
N VAL A 702 -11.60 31.87 -10.19
CA VAL A 702 -13.06 31.80 -10.38
C VAL A 702 -13.78 32.53 -9.25
N ARG A 703 -14.73 33.41 -9.62
CA ARG A 703 -15.47 34.25 -8.64
C ARG A 703 -16.92 33.87 -8.46
N HIS A 704 -17.53 33.12 -9.37
CA HIS A 704 -18.93 32.71 -9.29
C HIS A 704 -19.05 31.19 -9.38
N LEU A 705 -19.48 30.56 -8.29
CA LEU A 705 -19.63 29.10 -8.20
C LEU A 705 -21.09 28.72 -7.93
N LEU A 706 -21.59 27.76 -8.70
CA LEU A 706 -22.86 27.07 -8.44
C LEU A 706 -22.56 25.62 -8.03
N LEU A 707 -22.68 25.31 -6.75
CA LEU A 707 -22.45 23.97 -6.20
C LEU A 707 -23.78 23.24 -6.10
N VAL A 708 -23.91 22.13 -6.82
CA VAL A 708 -25.13 21.32 -6.87
C VAL A 708 -24.87 19.94 -6.27
N SER A 709 -25.75 19.50 -5.37
CA SER A 709 -25.78 18.10 -4.90
C SER A 709 -27.21 17.74 -4.47
N ARG A 710 -27.52 16.44 -4.32
CA ARG A 710 -28.86 16.00 -3.86
C ARG A 710 -29.27 16.61 -2.52
N ARG A 711 -28.31 16.75 -1.59
CA ARG A 711 -28.51 17.34 -0.25
C ARG A 711 -28.39 18.87 -0.25
N GLY A 712 -27.72 19.45 -1.24
CA GLY A 712 -27.54 20.90 -1.37
C GLY A 712 -26.99 21.54 -0.10
N PRO A 713 -27.60 22.63 0.40
CA PRO A 713 -27.17 23.30 1.64
C PRO A 713 -27.20 22.41 2.89
N ALA A 714 -27.96 21.32 2.88
CA ALA A 714 -28.04 20.35 3.99
C ALA A 714 -26.96 19.26 3.93
N ALA A 715 -26.04 19.32 2.96
CA ALA A 715 -24.88 18.43 2.95
C ALA A 715 -23.92 18.79 4.11
N GLU A 716 -23.33 17.75 4.72
CA GLU A 716 -22.30 17.89 5.73
C GLU A 716 -21.11 18.71 5.20
N GLY A 717 -20.61 19.68 5.99
CA GLY A 717 -19.53 20.58 5.59
C GLY A 717 -19.88 21.66 4.54
N ALA A 718 -21.10 21.67 3.97
CA ALA A 718 -21.45 22.62 2.90
C ALA A 718 -21.48 24.09 3.35
N ALA A 719 -21.88 24.35 4.60
CA ALA A 719 -21.90 25.70 5.16
C ALA A 719 -20.48 26.25 5.37
N GLU A 720 -19.57 25.41 5.87
CA GLU A 720 -18.15 25.71 6.07
C GLU A 720 -17.45 25.93 4.72
N LEU A 721 -17.64 25.02 3.75
CA LEU A 721 -17.10 25.17 2.41
C LEU A 721 -17.55 26.50 1.76
N ARG A 722 -18.84 26.86 1.89
CA ARG A 722 -19.35 28.13 1.37
C ARG A 722 -18.67 29.33 2.04
N ALA A 723 -18.48 29.28 3.35
CA ALA A 723 -17.82 30.35 4.09
C ALA A 723 -16.35 30.50 3.69
N ASP A 724 -15.62 29.39 3.57
CA ASP A 724 -14.21 29.37 3.17
C ASP A 724 -14.01 29.94 1.77
N LEU A 725 -14.81 29.49 0.80
CA LEU A 725 -14.75 30.00 -0.57
C LEU A 725 -15.14 31.48 -0.65
N ALA A 726 -16.08 31.93 0.19
CA ALA A 726 -16.42 33.34 0.31
C ALA A 726 -15.29 34.18 0.90
N ALA A 727 -14.56 33.65 1.90
CA ALA A 727 -13.37 34.29 2.45
C ALA A 727 -12.23 34.42 1.40
N LEU A 728 -12.15 33.46 0.47
CA LEU A 728 -11.25 33.51 -0.69
C LEU A 728 -11.74 34.43 -1.83
N GLY A 729 -12.88 35.10 -1.64
CA GLY A 729 -13.42 36.12 -2.54
C GLY A 729 -14.36 35.60 -3.63
N ALA A 730 -14.91 34.39 -3.50
CA ALA A 730 -15.90 33.85 -4.44
C ALA A 730 -17.35 34.00 -3.93
N ARG A 731 -18.29 34.28 -4.83
CA ARG A 731 -19.74 34.18 -4.59
C ARG A 731 -20.19 32.75 -4.87
N VAL A 732 -20.62 32.05 -3.81
CA VAL A 732 -20.99 30.64 -3.88
C VAL A 732 -22.49 30.45 -3.66
N THR A 733 -23.15 29.87 -4.65
CA THR A 733 -24.56 29.46 -4.59
C THR A 733 -24.60 27.94 -4.42
N VAL A 734 -25.24 27.46 -3.34
CA VAL A 734 -25.44 26.02 -3.11
C VAL A 734 -26.90 25.67 -3.38
N ARG A 735 -27.16 24.62 -4.18
CA ARG A 735 -28.51 24.15 -4.52
C ARG A 735 -28.66 22.65 -4.31
N ALA A 736 -29.83 22.28 -3.77
CA ALA A 736 -30.28 20.90 -3.72
C ALA A 736 -30.91 20.57 -5.08
N CYS A 737 -30.30 19.64 -5.82
CA CYS A 737 -30.85 19.15 -7.08
C CYS A 737 -30.29 17.76 -7.37
N ASP A 738 -31.19 16.85 -7.75
CA ASP A 738 -30.79 15.61 -8.40
C ASP A 738 -30.56 15.91 -9.89
N VAL A 739 -29.32 15.79 -10.34
CA VAL A 739 -28.93 16.07 -11.74
C VAL A 739 -29.46 15.01 -12.72
N THR A 740 -30.00 13.91 -12.21
CA THR A 740 -30.71 12.90 -13.00
C THR A 740 -32.15 13.31 -13.30
N ASP A 741 -32.70 14.32 -12.61
CA ASP A 741 -33.97 14.95 -12.97
C ASP A 741 -33.71 16.14 -13.89
N ARG A 742 -34.02 15.96 -15.18
CA ARG A 742 -33.86 16.99 -16.22
C ARG A 742 -34.62 18.28 -15.91
N THR A 743 -35.82 18.17 -15.34
CA THR A 743 -36.69 19.33 -15.08
C THR A 743 -36.14 20.13 -13.90
N ALA A 744 -35.72 19.44 -12.83
CA ALA A 744 -35.08 20.09 -11.68
C ALA A 744 -33.76 20.76 -12.09
N LEU A 745 -32.93 20.10 -12.91
CA LEU A 745 -31.68 20.67 -13.40
C LEU A 745 -31.93 21.91 -14.27
N ALA A 746 -32.91 21.87 -15.17
CA ALA A 746 -33.29 23.02 -15.99
C ALA A 746 -33.74 24.22 -15.13
N ALA A 747 -34.50 23.98 -14.06
CA ALA A 747 -34.92 25.03 -13.13
C ALA A 747 -33.71 25.66 -12.41
N VAL A 748 -32.75 24.86 -11.95
CA VAL A 748 -31.52 25.38 -11.31
C VAL A 748 -30.65 26.17 -12.29
N LEU A 749 -30.53 25.72 -13.54
CA LEU A 749 -29.77 26.44 -14.57
C LEU A 749 -30.42 27.77 -14.95
N ALA A 750 -31.75 27.86 -14.92
CA ALA A 750 -32.48 29.10 -15.19
C ALA A 750 -32.30 30.18 -14.10
N GLU A 751 -31.84 29.81 -12.90
CA GLU A 751 -31.53 30.76 -11.82
C GLU A 751 -30.17 31.46 -11.99
N VAL A 752 -29.32 31.03 -12.94
CA VAL A 752 -28.01 31.63 -13.18
C VAL A 752 -28.19 33.07 -13.70
N PRO A 753 -27.62 34.10 -13.04
CA PRO A 753 -27.79 35.48 -13.46
C PRO A 753 -27.25 35.75 -14.87
N ALA A 754 -28.00 36.51 -15.69
CA ALA A 754 -27.56 36.88 -17.03
C ALA A 754 -26.30 37.76 -17.05
N GLU A 755 -26.05 38.51 -15.97
CA GLU A 755 -24.83 39.30 -15.76
C GLU A 755 -23.59 38.42 -15.59
N HIS A 756 -23.77 37.20 -15.08
CA HIS A 756 -22.72 36.22 -14.82
C HIS A 756 -23.09 34.85 -15.43
N PRO A 757 -23.14 34.74 -16.77
CA PRO A 757 -23.69 33.56 -17.44
C PRO A 757 -22.88 32.31 -17.12
N LEU A 758 -23.50 31.14 -17.29
CA LEU A 758 -22.80 29.86 -17.12
C LEU A 758 -21.72 29.71 -18.21
N THR A 759 -20.45 29.62 -17.80
CA THR A 759 -19.30 29.51 -18.71
C THR A 759 -18.57 28.19 -18.60
N ALA A 760 -18.78 27.43 -17.52
CA ALA A 760 -18.19 26.11 -17.38
C ALA A 760 -19.02 25.15 -16.53
N VAL A 761 -18.86 23.86 -16.81
CA VAL A 761 -19.47 22.74 -16.08
C VAL A 761 -18.37 21.78 -15.66
N VAL A 762 -18.38 21.36 -14.40
CA VAL A 762 -17.54 20.27 -13.86
C VAL A 762 -18.44 19.24 -13.21
N HIS A 763 -18.47 18.04 -13.77
CA HIS A 763 -19.33 16.96 -13.33
C HIS A 763 -18.53 15.95 -12.50
N THR A 764 -18.68 16.01 -11.17
CA THR A 764 -18.02 15.08 -10.22
C THR A 764 -19.01 14.15 -9.52
N ALA A 765 -20.27 14.11 -9.94
CA ALA A 765 -21.28 13.25 -9.33
C ALA A 765 -21.05 11.78 -9.72
N GLY A 766 -21.21 10.88 -8.76
CA GLY A 766 -21.05 9.45 -8.99
C GLY A 766 -21.47 8.64 -7.76
N VAL A 767 -21.82 7.38 -8.01
CA VAL A 767 -22.10 6.36 -7.00
C VAL A 767 -21.33 5.11 -7.42
N LEU A 768 -20.79 4.39 -6.43
CA LEU A 768 -20.18 3.08 -6.62
C LEU A 768 -21.13 2.00 -6.11
N ASP A 769 -21.19 0.90 -6.86
CA ASP A 769 -21.83 -0.34 -6.47
C ASP A 769 -21.03 -1.49 -7.11
N ASP A 770 -19.91 -1.81 -6.46
CA ASP A 770 -18.95 -2.79 -6.95
C ASP A 770 -19.45 -4.21 -6.73
N GLY A 771 -19.11 -5.10 -7.66
CA GLY A 771 -19.49 -6.50 -7.66
C GLY A 771 -18.93 -7.23 -8.87
N VAL A 772 -18.58 -8.50 -8.68
CA VAL A 772 -18.22 -9.40 -9.79
C VAL A 772 -19.34 -9.45 -10.80
N LEU A 773 -18.99 -9.59 -12.08
CA LEU A 773 -19.94 -9.53 -13.19
C LEU A 773 -21.12 -10.50 -13.03
N THR A 774 -20.89 -11.69 -12.46
CA THR A 774 -21.90 -12.73 -12.24
C THR A 774 -22.92 -12.38 -11.16
N ALA A 775 -22.60 -11.45 -10.25
CA ALA A 775 -23.48 -11.01 -9.16
C ALA A 775 -24.16 -9.65 -9.44
N LEU A 776 -23.87 -9.03 -10.59
CA LEU A 776 -24.51 -7.77 -10.98
C LEU A 776 -25.93 -8.04 -11.51
N THR A 777 -26.88 -7.22 -11.07
CA THR A 777 -28.23 -7.19 -11.62
C THR A 777 -28.44 -5.94 -12.47
N PRO A 778 -29.41 -5.95 -13.41
CA PRO A 778 -29.74 -4.75 -14.20
C PRO A 778 -30.08 -3.52 -13.35
N GLU A 779 -30.70 -3.71 -12.19
CA GLU A 779 -31.08 -2.63 -11.27
C GLU A 779 -29.85 -1.98 -10.62
N ARG A 780 -28.87 -2.80 -10.19
CA ARG A 780 -27.59 -2.33 -9.65
C ARG A 780 -26.80 -1.56 -10.70
N VAL A 781 -26.75 -2.09 -11.93
CA VAL A 781 -26.13 -1.38 -13.07
C VAL A 781 -26.83 -0.05 -13.33
N ALA A 782 -28.16 -0.02 -13.41
CA ALA A 782 -28.91 1.21 -13.67
C ALA A 782 -28.69 2.27 -12.57
N ALA A 783 -28.57 1.86 -11.30
CA ALA A 783 -28.29 2.76 -10.20
C ALA A 783 -26.92 3.47 -10.33
N VAL A 784 -25.91 2.78 -10.86
CA VAL A 784 -24.56 3.34 -11.12
C VAL A 784 -24.53 4.20 -12.38
N LEU A 785 -25.27 3.80 -13.42
CA LEU A 785 -25.34 4.55 -14.67
C LEU A 785 -26.03 5.90 -14.49
N ARG A 786 -27.16 5.97 -13.78
CA ARG A 786 -27.96 7.20 -13.60
C ARG A 786 -27.15 8.47 -13.28
N PRO A 787 -26.36 8.54 -12.20
CA PRO A 787 -25.67 9.77 -11.81
C PRO A 787 -24.54 10.19 -12.76
N LYS A 788 -24.14 9.33 -13.71
CA LYS A 788 -23.08 9.62 -14.70
C LYS A 788 -23.65 9.75 -16.12
N VAL A 789 -24.39 8.75 -16.60
CA VAL A 789 -24.99 8.70 -17.93
C VAL A 789 -26.11 9.73 -18.07
N ASP A 790 -27.19 9.56 -17.31
CA ASP A 790 -28.38 10.40 -17.42
C ASP A 790 -28.05 11.85 -17.07
N ALA A 791 -27.27 12.05 -16.01
CA ALA A 791 -26.81 13.37 -15.57
C ALA A 791 -25.95 14.08 -16.63
N ALA A 792 -24.94 13.42 -17.20
CA ALA A 792 -24.09 14.03 -18.21
C ALA A 792 -24.85 14.29 -19.52
N TRP A 793 -25.82 13.43 -19.87
CA TRP A 793 -26.70 13.65 -21.00
C TRP A 793 -27.60 14.88 -20.79
N HIS A 794 -28.22 15.03 -19.63
CA HIS A 794 -29.01 16.23 -19.30
C HIS A 794 -28.17 17.50 -19.30
N LEU A 795 -26.96 17.45 -18.73
CA LEU A 795 -26.01 18.56 -18.79
C LEU A 795 -25.64 18.89 -20.23
N HIS A 796 -25.37 17.88 -21.07
CA HIS A 796 -25.06 18.09 -22.49
C HIS A 796 -26.21 18.83 -23.20
N GLU A 797 -27.45 18.36 -23.05
CA GLU A 797 -28.61 18.94 -23.74
C GLU A 797 -28.93 20.35 -23.26
N LEU A 798 -29.01 20.55 -21.94
CA LEU A 798 -29.42 21.83 -21.35
C LEU A 798 -28.36 22.93 -21.52
N THR A 799 -27.12 22.56 -21.82
CA THR A 799 -26.01 23.50 -22.02
C THR A 799 -25.48 23.55 -23.46
N ARG A 800 -26.10 22.82 -24.39
CA ARG A 800 -25.66 22.70 -25.80
C ARG A 800 -25.50 24.05 -26.49
N GLU A 801 -26.46 24.95 -26.29
CA GLU A 801 -26.51 26.28 -26.91
C GLU A 801 -25.80 27.36 -26.07
N LEU A 802 -25.22 26.99 -24.92
CA LEU A 802 -24.51 27.93 -24.04
C LEU A 802 -23.05 28.05 -24.48
N PRO A 803 -22.42 29.25 -24.37
CA PRO A 803 -21.04 29.48 -24.75
C PRO A 803 -20.05 28.93 -23.69
N LEU A 804 -20.15 27.63 -23.40
CA LEU A 804 -19.29 26.96 -22.44
C LEU A 804 -17.85 26.89 -22.96
N ARG A 805 -16.90 27.28 -22.10
CA ARG A 805 -15.47 27.22 -22.35
C ARG A 805 -14.84 25.94 -21.81
N ALA A 806 -15.46 25.36 -20.78
CA ALA A 806 -15.06 24.09 -20.21
C ALA A 806 -16.29 23.23 -19.87
N PHE A 807 -16.22 21.95 -20.19
CA PHE A 807 -17.21 20.95 -19.81
C PHE A 807 -16.43 19.70 -19.38
N VAL A 808 -16.12 19.61 -18.10
CA VAL A 808 -15.20 18.60 -17.55
C VAL A 808 -15.99 17.47 -16.91
N LEU A 809 -15.81 16.25 -17.40
CA LEU A 809 -16.43 15.04 -16.90
C LEU A 809 -15.41 14.26 -16.07
N PHE A 810 -15.74 13.97 -14.80
CA PHE A 810 -14.90 13.11 -13.96
C PHE A 810 -15.26 11.66 -14.23
N SER A 811 -14.47 11.05 -15.10
CA SER A 811 -14.47 9.63 -15.41
C SER A 811 -13.56 8.87 -14.44
N SER A 812 -13.28 7.60 -14.72
CA SER A 812 -12.39 6.75 -13.93
C SER A 812 -11.51 5.91 -14.83
N ALA A 813 -10.26 5.70 -14.42
CA ALA A 813 -9.33 4.77 -15.04
C ALA A 813 -9.91 3.35 -15.11
N ALA A 814 -10.87 2.98 -14.26
CA ALA A 814 -11.60 1.71 -14.34
C ALA A 814 -12.33 1.52 -15.69
N GLY A 815 -12.88 2.60 -16.28
CA GLY A 815 -13.53 2.56 -17.60
C GLY A 815 -12.57 2.33 -18.76
N VAL A 816 -11.28 2.61 -18.55
CA VAL A 816 -10.22 2.50 -19.55
C VAL A 816 -9.41 1.21 -19.37
N LEU A 817 -8.91 0.97 -18.15
CA LEU A 817 -8.03 -0.15 -17.82
C LEU A 817 -8.80 -1.46 -17.58
N GLY A 818 -10.07 -1.38 -17.16
CA GLY A 818 -10.88 -2.55 -16.78
C GLY A 818 -10.46 -3.11 -15.43
N GLN A 819 -11.12 -2.68 -14.36
CA GLN A 819 -10.87 -3.20 -13.02
C GLN A 819 -11.86 -4.32 -12.69
N SER A 820 -11.36 -5.45 -12.17
CA SER A 820 -12.21 -6.57 -11.72
C SER A 820 -13.19 -6.10 -10.65
N GLY A 821 -14.45 -6.50 -10.76
CA GLY A 821 -15.51 -6.12 -9.82
C GLY A 821 -16.11 -4.73 -10.07
N GLN A 822 -15.71 -4.00 -11.11
CA GLN A 822 -16.18 -2.64 -11.38
C GLN A 822 -16.94 -2.49 -12.70
N SER A 823 -17.53 -3.57 -13.22
CA SER A 823 -18.14 -3.59 -14.56
C SER A 823 -19.24 -2.53 -14.74
N SER A 824 -20.12 -2.33 -13.76
CA SER A 824 -21.17 -1.29 -13.78
C SER A 824 -20.57 0.13 -13.81
N TYR A 825 -19.56 0.39 -12.96
CA TYR A 825 -18.88 1.67 -12.87
C TYR A 825 -18.04 1.98 -14.11
N ALA A 826 -17.31 0.99 -14.62
CA ALA A 826 -16.54 1.10 -15.85
C ALA A 826 -17.43 1.44 -17.04
N ALA A 827 -18.61 0.80 -17.15
CA ALA A 827 -19.59 1.10 -18.19
C ALA A 827 -20.08 2.56 -18.14
N ALA A 828 -20.44 3.04 -16.94
CA ALA A 828 -20.88 4.42 -16.74
C ALA A 828 -19.80 5.45 -17.11
N ASN A 829 -18.53 5.16 -16.82
CA ASN A 829 -17.40 6.03 -17.15
C ASN A 829 -17.04 6.01 -18.65
N ALA A 830 -17.15 4.85 -19.31
CA ALA A 830 -16.96 4.75 -20.75
C ALA A 830 -17.99 5.59 -21.54
N PHE A 831 -19.22 5.76 -21.03
CA PHE A 831 -20.18 6.71 -21.59
C PHE A 831 -19.68 8.16 -21.53
N LEU A 832 -19.12 8.58 -20.38
CA LEU A 832 -18.61 9.94 -20.19
C LEU A 832 -17.47 10.24 -21.18
N ASP A 833 -16.57 9.27 -21.35
CA ASP A 833 -15.46 9.37 -22.30
C ASP A 833 -15.96 9.53 -23.74
N ALA A 834 -16.95 8.73 -24.14
CA ALA A 834 -17.58 8.79 -25.46
C ALA A 834 -18.35 10.10 -25.68
N LEU A 835 -19.08 10.58 -24.67
CA LEU A 835 -19.81 11.84 -24.73
C LEU A 835 -18.86 13.04 -24.88
N ALA A 836 -17.70 13.01 -24.21
CA ALA A 836 -16.70 14.06 -24.37
C ALA A 836 -16.14 14.11 -25.80
N GLN A 837 -15.84 12.95 -26.40
CA GLN A 837 -15.40 12.88 -27.80
C GLN A 837 -16.45 13.43 -28.76
N ARG A 838 -17.70 12.98 -28.64
CA ARG A 838 -18.80 13.47 -29.49
C ARG A 838 -19.00 14.98 -29.35
N ARG A 839 -18.98 15.53 -28.13
CA ARG A 839 -19.08 16.97 -27.92
C ARG A 839 -17.96 17.73 -28.64
N ARG A 840 -16.72 17.23 -28.60
CA ARG A 840 -15.61 17.85 -29.34
C ARG A 840 -15.78 17.76 -30.84
N ALA A 841 -16.24 16.63 -31.36
CA ALA A 841 -16.53 16.47 -32.79
C ALA A 841 -17.64 17.44 -33.26
N GLU A 842 -18.60 17.76 -32.39
CA GLU A 842 -19.63 18.78 -32.61
C GLU A 842 -19.12 20.24 -32.41
N GLY A 843 -17.84 20.43 -32.10
CA GLY A 843 -17.22 21.75 -31.86
C GLY A 843 -17.51 22.35 -30.48
N LEU A 844 -18.08 21.58 -29.55
CA LEU A 844 -18.38 22.00 -28.18
C LEU A 844 -17.22 21.67 -27.23
N ALA A 845 -17.03 22.51 -26.21
CA ALA A 845 -16.07 22.21 -25.14
C ALA A 845 -16.44 20.90 -24.44
N ALA A 846 -15.44 20.02 -24.24
CA ALA A 846 -15.56 18.80 -23.44
C ALA A 846 -14.18 18.22 -23.08
N THR A 847 -14.02 17.73 -21.86
CA THR A 847 -12.85 16.96 -21.43
C THR A 847 -13.30 15.90 -20.44
N SER A 848 -13.04 14.62 -20.74
CA SER A 848 -13.21 13.52 -19.80
C SER A 848 -11.87 13.18 -19.16
N LEU A 849 -11.84 13.14 -17.82
CA LEU A 849 -10.66 12.79 -17.04
C LEU A 849 -10.90 11.45 -16.36
N ALA A 850 -10.28 10.40 -16.88
CA ALA A 850 -10.35 9.04 -16.36
C ALA A 850 -9.36 8.88 -15.18
N TRP A 851 -9.79 9.31 -14.00
CA TRP A 851 -8.93 9.39 -12.81
C TRP A 851 -8.45 8.03 -12.29
N GLY A 852 -7.18 7.97 -11.91
CA GLY A 852 -6.64 6.97 -11.00
C GLY A 852 -7.13 7.15 -9.56
N LEU A 853 -6.56 6.38 -8.64
CA LEU A 853 -6.97 6.36 -7.23
C LEU A 853 -6.50 7.61 -6.48
N TRP A 854 -7.42 8.35 -5.87
CA TRP A 854 -7.11 9.48 -4.97
C TRP A 854 -6.94 8.98 -3.53
N ALA A 855 -5.88 9.41 -2.85
CA ALA A 855 -5.52 8.91 -1.51
C ALA A 855 -6.45 9.43 -0.40
N GLU A 856 -6.81 10.72 -0.41
CA GLU A 856 -7.48 11.40 0.72
C GLU A 856 -9.00 11.60 0.52
N SER A 857 -9.59 11.08 -0.55
CA SER A 857 -10.98 11.40 -0.93
C SER A 857 -12.03 10.58 -0.16
N SER A 858 -12.43 11.09 1.02
CA SER A 858 -13.35 10.47 2.00
C SER A 858 -14.79 10.11 1.55
N GLY A 859 -15.15 10.25 0.27
CA GLY A 859 -16.50 9.92 -0.23
C GLY A 859 -16.59 8.64 -1.06
N MET A 860 -15.63 8.41 -1.96
CA MET A 860 -15.67 7.31 -2.93
C MET A 860 -14.67 6.19 -2.58
N THR A 861 -13.64 6.47 -1.77
CA THR A 861 -12.65 5.48 -1.33
C THR A 861 -12.83 5.07 0.14
N SER A 862 -13.86 5.59 0.82
CA SER A 862 -14.09 5.36 2.25
C SER A 862 -14.53 3.94 2.63
N HIS A 863 -14.92 3.12 1.65
CA HIS A 863 -15.28 1.72 1.84
C HIS A 863 -14.15 0.74 1.50
N LEU A 864 -13.04 1.23 0.96
CA LEU A 864 -11.87 0.40 0.63
C LEU A 864 -11.07 0.16 1.90
N ASP A 865 -10.87 -1.11 2.25
CA ASP A 865 -10.00 -1.49 3.36
C ASP A 865 -8.52 -1.57 2.94
N GLU A 866 -7.64 -1.91 3.88
CA GLU A 866 -6.21 -2.03 3.61
C GLU A 866 -5.89 -3.15 2.58
N THR A 867 -6.76 -4.15 2.47
CA THR A 867 -6.65 -5.27 1.52
C THR A 867 -6.99 -4.81 0.11
N ASP A 868 -8.05 -4.00 -0.05
CA ASP A 868 -8.44 -3.38 -1.32
C ASP A 868 -7.35 -2.46 -1.88
N LEU A 869 -6.72 -1.64 -1.03
CA LEU A 869 -5.63 -0.75 -1.42
C LEU A 869 -4.38 -1.53 -1.84
N ARG A 870 -4.02 -2.59 -1.12
CA ARG A 870 -2.92 -3.49 -1.50
C ARG A 870 -3.20 -4.21 -2.81
N ARG A 871 -4.45 -4.63 -3.06
CA ARG A 871 -4.87 -5.24 -4.34
C ARG A 871 -4.69 -4.26 -5.49
N LEU A 872 -5.12 -3.00 -5.32
CA LEU A 872 -4.95 -1.95 -6.32
C LEU A 872 -3.47 -1.67 -6.61
N GLY A 873 -2.62 -1.57 -5.57
CA GLY A 873 -1.18 -1.39 -5.73
C GLY A 873 -0.51 -2.48 -6.57
N ARG A 874 -0.98 -3.73 -6.50
CA ARG A 874 -0.45 -4.86 -7.28
C ARG A 874 -0.79 -4.81 -8.77
N THR A 875 -1.78 -4.02 -9.16
CA THR A 875 -2.11 -3.77 -10.58
C THR A 875 -1.24 -2.68 -11.22
N GLY A 876 -0.35 -2.07 -10.42
CA GLY A 876 0.50 -0.95 -10.85
C GLY A 876 -0.17 0.42 -10.72
N LEU A 877 -1.41 0.51 -10.25
CA LEU A 877 -2.07 1.78 -9.92
C LEU A 877 -1.77 2.17 -8.46
N ALA A 878 -1.05 3.26 -8.28
CA ALA A 878 -0.71 3.78 -6.95
C ALA A 878 -1.71 4.87 -6.50
N PRO A 879 -1.99 5.00 -5.19
CA PRO A 879 -2.71 6.14 -4.65
C PRO A 879 -1.99 7.46 -4.96
N MET A 880 -2.77 8.46 -5.34
CA MET A 880 -2.33 9.80 -5.69
C MET A 880 -2.77 10.81 -4.62
N PRO A 881 -1.84 11.58 -4.02
CA PRO A 881 -2.18 12.68 -3.12
C PRO A 881 -3.03 13.75 -3.81
N SER A 882 -3.88 14.46 -3.06
CA SER A 882 -4.79 15.44 -3.66
C SER A 882 -4.06 16.56 -4.39
N GLU A 883 -2.91 17.02 -3.88
CA GLU A 883 -2.08 18.03 -4.53
C GLU A 883 -1.61 17.58 -5.93
N GLN A 884 -1.13 16.34 -6.04
CA GLN A 884 -0.75 15.78 -7.33
C GLN A 884 -1.96 15.64 -8.27
N GLY A 885 -3.12 15.25 -7.73
CA GLY A 885 -4.36 15.18 -8.50
C GLY A 885 -4.78 16.54 -9.09
N LEU A 886 -4.63 17.62 -8.31
CA LEU A 886 -4.91 18.98 -8.77
C LEU A 886 -3.90 19.46 -9.83
N LEU A 887 -2.62 19.13 -9.68
CA LEU A 887 -1.60 19.42 -10.71
C LEU A 887 -1.91 18.69 -12.04
N LEU A 888 -2.34 17.43 -11.98
CA LEU A 888 -2.75 16.69 -13.18
C LEU A 888 -4.06 17.21 -13.77
N PHE A 889 -4.97 17.76 -12.96
CA PHE A 889 -6.16 18.45 -13.45
C PHE A 889 -5.76 19.65 -14.31
N ASP A 890 -4.85 20.48 -13.82
CA ASP A 890 -4.34 21.65 -14.55
C ASP A 890 -3.61 21.25 -15.84
N ALA A 891 -2.74 20.24 -15.76
CA ALA A 891 -2.01 19.72 -16.91
C ALA A 891 -2.97 19.17 -17.98
N ALA A 892 -4.02 18.44 -17.56
CA ALA A 892 -5.00 17.87 -18.47
C ALA A 892 -5.84 18.96 -19.15
N LEU A 893 -6.15 20.06 -18.45
CA LEU A 893 -6.87 21.20 -19.03
C LEU A 893 -6.01 21.98 -20.02
N ALA A 894 -4.72 22.12 -19.75
CA ALA A 894 -3.77 22.75 -20.67
C ALA A 894 -3.64 21.93 -21.96
N GLU A 895 -3.52 20.61 -21.85
CA GLU A 895 -3.46 19.70 -23.01
C GLU A 895 -4.80 19.63 -23.77
N ALA A 896 -5.92 19.78 -23.07
CA ALA A 896 -7.25 19.82 -23.63
C ALA A 896 -7.64 21.17 -24.30
N GLY A 897 -6.75 22.17 -24.31
CA GLY A 897 -7.02 23.52 -24.79
C GLY A 897 -7.48 23.61 -26.26
N PRO A 898 -7.92 24.80 -26.72
CA PRO A 898 -8.49 25.01 -28.07
C PRO A 898 -7.46 24.68 -29.16
N GLY A 899 -7.55 23.46 -29.72
CA GLY A 899 -6.62 22.86 -30.67
C GLY A 899 -6.87 21.36 -30.84
N ALA A 900 -5.94 20.64 -31.50
CA ALA A 900 -6.00 19.19 -31.75
C ALA A 900 -5.77 18.30 -30.51
N GLY A 901 -6.00 18.83 -29.30
CA GLY A 901 -5.87 18.08 -28.05
C GLY A 901 -6.91 16.96 -27.92
N ARG A 902 -6.65 15.96 -27.07
CA ARG A 902 -7.57 14.81 -26.89
C ARG A 902 -8.72 15.11 -25.93
N ALA A 903 -9.91 14.61 -26.23
CA ALA A 903 -11.09 14.78 -25.38
C ALA A 903 -11.06 13.90 -24.12
N VAL A 904 -10.27 12.84 -24.11
CA VAL A 904 -10.18 11.86 -23.02
C VAL A 904 -8.73 11.72 -22.61
N LEU A 905 -8.45 11.99 -21.34
CA LEU A 905 -7.14 11.85 -20.72
C LEU A 905 -7.26 11.00 -19.46
N VAL A 906 -6.19 10.30 -19.10
CA VAL A 906 -6.12 9.35 -17.99
C VAL A 906 -5.08 9.87 -16.98
N PRO A 907 -5.48 10.77 -16.06
CA PRO A 907 -4.61 11.20 -14.97
C PRO A 907 -4.54 10.11 -13.88
N ALA A 908 -3.41 9.41 -13.79
CA ALA A 908 -3.19 8.32 -12.87
C ALA A 908 -1.71 8.20 -12.46
N ARG A 909 -1.44 7.72 -11.25
CA ARG A 909 -0.07 7.37 -10.84
C ARG A 909 0.17 5.89 -11.14
N LEU A 910 1.03 5.60 -12.13
CA LEU A 910 1.38 4.24 -12.53
C LEU A 910 2.80 3.88 -12.05
N ASP A 911 2.90 2.79 -11.28
CA ASP A 911 4.17 2.16 -10.95
C ASP A 911 4.60 1.21 -12.08
N THR A 912 5.39 1.72 -13.00
CA THR A 912 5.91 0.95 -14.15
C THR A 912 6.87 -0.17 -13.74
N ALA A 913 7.45 -0.14 -12.53
CA ALA A 913 8.27 -1.24 -12.03
C ALA A 913 7.38 -2.42 -11.64
N THR A 914 6.29 -2.15 -10.91
CA THR A 914 5.26 -3.15 -10.60
C THR A 914 4.64 -3.74 -11.87
N VAL A 915 4.28 -2.91 -12.86
CA VAL A 915 3.71 -3.39 -14.14
C VAL A 915 4.70 -4.29 -14.90
N ARG A 916 6.01 -3.97 -14.89
CA ARG A 916 7.06 -4.81 -15.51
C ARG A 916 7.25 -6.15 -14.81
N GLY A 917 6.93 -6.23 -13.51
CA GLY A 917 7.02 -7.44 -12.70
C GLY A 917 5.81 -8.39 -12.81
N LEU A 918 4.75 -7.99 -13.50
CA LEU A 918 3.57 -8.83 -13.71
C LEU A 918 3.90 -10.05 -14.58
N ALA A 919 3.39 -11.23 -14.19
CA ALA A 919 3.57 -12.48 -14.94
C ALA A 919 3.01 -12.37 -16.38
N GLU A 920 1.89 -11.65 -16.55
CA GLU A 920 1.34 -11.25 -17.83
C GLU A 920 1.00 -9.76 -17.81
N ILE A 921 1.55 -9.00 -18.76
CA ILE A 921 1.29 -7.56 -18.88
C ILE A 921 -0.03 -7.36 -19.63
N PRO A 922 -1.04 -6.69 -19.02
CA PRO A 922 -2.30 -6.37 -19.69
C PRO A 922 -2.07 -5.69 -21.04
N ALA A 923 -2.82 -6.10 -22.07
CA ALA A 923 -2.60 -5.66 -23.45
C ALA A 923 -2.53 -4.14 -23.62
N LEU A 924 -3.38 -3.43 -22.88
CA LEU A 924 -3.43 -1.97 -22.87
C LEU A 924 -2.14 -1.34 -22.32
N LEU A 925 -1.49 -1.94 -21.31
CA LEU A 925 -0.27 -1.39 -20.69
C LEU A 925 1.02 -1.70 -21.47
N ARG A 926 0.96 -2.56 -22.50
CA ARG A 926 2.13 -2.92 -23.33
C ARG A 926 2.76 -1.74 -24.07
N GLY A 927 2.04 -0.61 -24.20
CA GLY A 927 2.58 0.63 -24.78
C GLY A 927 3.51 1.39 -23.84
N LEU A 928 3.35 1.23 -22.52
CA LEU A 928 4.11 1.97 -21.50
C LEU A 928 5.39 1.24 -21.06
N VAL A 929 5.39 -0.08 -21.18
CA VAL A 929 6.52 -0.92 -20.78
C VAL A 929 6.98 -1.74 -21.99
N ARG A 930 8.28 -1.65 -22.33
CA ARG A 930 8.84 -2.57 -23.32
C ARG A 930 8.86 -3.97 -22.72
N ALA A 931 8.01 -4.86 -23.23
CA ALA A 931 8.10 -6.27 -22.91
C ALA A 931 9.52 -6.76 -23.27
N PRO A 932 10.23 -7.48 -22.39
CA PRO A 932 11.51 -8.05 -22.76
C PRO A 932 11.32 -8.92 -24.00
N ARG A 933 12.08 -8.62 -25.05
CA ARG A 933 12.11 -9.41 -26.27
C ARG A 933 12.61 -10.80 -25.85
N ARG A 934 11.71 -11.79 -25.76
CA ARG A 934 12.11 -13.18 -25.61
C ARG A 934 12.95 -13.51 -26.84
N THR A 935 14.27 -13.60 -26.65
CA THR A 935 15.16 -14.20 -27.64
C THR A 935 14.65 -15.62 -27.87
N ALA A 936 14.31 -15.93 -29.11
CA ALA A 936 13.91 -17.27 -29.52
C ALA A 936 15.12 -18.20 -29.39
N SER A 937 15.40 -18.66 -28.17
CA SER A 937 16.23 -19.83 -27.90
C SER A 937 15.36 -20.83 -27.15
N GLY A 938 14.86 -21.82 -27.89
CA GLY A 938 14.14 -22.98 -27.37
C GLY A 938 12.66 -22.72 -27.08
N ALA A 939 11.80 -23.55 -27.68
CA ALA A 939 10.41 -23.72 -27.29
C ALA A 939 10.32 -24.36 -25.89
N ALA A 940 10.77 -23.64 -24.87
CA ALA A 940 10.46 -23.88 -23.48
C ALA A 940 9.65 -22.66 -23.00
N GLY A 941 8.34 -22.71 -23.24
CA GLY A 941 7.39 -21.88 -22.51
C GLY A 941 7.57 -22.10 -21.01
N THR A 942 7.11 -21.14 -20.20
CA THR A 942 6.90 -21.31 -18.76
C THR A 942 6.52 -22.75 -18.46
N ALA A 943 7.42 -23.49 -17.80
CA ALA A 943 7.20 -24.90 -17.56
C ALA A 943 5.89 -25.03 -16.77
N THR A 944 4.85 -25.61 -17.37
CA THR A 944 3.55 -25.80 -16.71
C THR A 944 3.74 -26.57 -15.41
N LEU A 945 2.80 -26.47 -14.46
CA LEU A 945 2.79 -27.28 -13.23
C LEU A 945 3.14 -28.77 -13.50
N ARG A 946 2.63 -29.32 -14.61
CA ARG A 946 2.97 -30.65 -15.14
C ARG A 946 4.46 -30.81 -15.47
N GLN A 947 5.05 -29.87 -16.20
CA GLN A 947 6.47 -29.90 -16.60
C GLN A 947 7.42 -29.65 -15.41
N ARG A 948 7.04 -28.79 -14.45
CA ARG A 948 7.82 -28.49 -13.24
C ARG A 948 7.92 -29.67 -12.28
N PHE A 949 6.88 -30.50 -12.20
CA PHE A 949 6.78 -31.57 -11.20
C PHE A 949 6.72 -32.98 -11.79
N ALA A 950 6.93 -33.14 -13.10
CA ALA A 950 6.98 -34.44 -13.77
C ALA A 950 8.00 -35.40 -13.13
N ASP A 951 9.16 -34.88 -12.71
CA ASP A 951 10.26 -35.68 -12.16
C ASP A 951 10.16 -35.97 -10.65
N LEU A 952 9.15 -35.42 -9.96
CA LEU A 952 8.95 -35.69 -8.53
C LEU A 952 8.24 -37.03 -8.31
N ALA A 953 8.56 -37.73 -7.22
CA ALA A 953 7.81 -38.90 -6.77
C ALA A 953 6.36 -38.53 -6.39
N PRO A 954 5.35 -39.41 -6.58
CA PRO A 954 3.94 -39.11 -6.32
C PRO A 954 3.67 -38.48 -4.96
N GLU A 955 4.36 -38.93 -3.91
CA GLU A 955 4.19 -38.45 -2.53
C GLU A 955 4.77 -37.04 -2.32
N LYS A 956 5.69 -36.60 -3.18
CA LYS A 956 6.27 -35.25 -3.17
C LYS A 956 5.54 -34.28 -4.11
N ARG A 957 4.80 -34.79 -5.11
CA ARG A 957 4.00 -33.98 -6.04
C ARG A 957 2.87 -33.27 -5.32
N HIS A 958 2.08 -34.01 -4.54
CA HIS A 958 0.97 -33.43 -3.77
C HIS A 958 1.41 -32.25 -2.88
N ARG A 959 2.50 -32.42 -2.13
CA ARG A 959 3.05 -31.35 -1.27
C ARG A 959 3.52 -30.14 -2.07
N ALA A 960 4.18 -30.35 -3.22
CA ALA A 960 4.64 -29.26 -4.07
C ALA A 960 3.47 -28.47 -4.69
N VAL A 961 2.40 -29.15 -5.13
CA VAL A 961 1.19 -28.51 -5.63
C VAL A 961 0.47 -27.75 -4.51
N LEU A 962 0.38 -28.32 -3.31
CA LEU A 962 -0.19 -27.65 -2.14
C LEU A 962 0.59 -26.39 -1.74
N ASP A 963 1.92 -26.42 -1.78
CA ASP A 963 2.76 -25.26 -1.48
C ASP A 963 2.54 -24.13 -2.50
N VAL A 964 2.33 -24.46 -3.79
CA VAL A 964 1.93 -23.49 -4.83
C VAL A 964 0.56 -22.89 -4.53
N VAL A 965 -0.44 -23.71 -4.21
CA VAL A 965 -1.80 -23.23 -3.87
C VAL A 965 -1.75 -22.32 -2.64
N ARG A 966 -1.06 -22.71 -1.57
CA ARG A 966 -0.90 -21.89 -0.35
C ARG A 966 -0.16 -20.59 -0.62
N ALA A 967 0.83 -20.60 -1.50
CA ALA A 967 1.54 -19.38 -1.90
C ALA A 967 0.62 -18.41 -2.62
N HIS A 968 -0.23 -18.89 -3.55
CA HIS A 968 -1.20 -18.03 -4.22
C HIS A 968 -2.31 -17.54 -3.28
N VAL A 969 -2.81 -18.39 -2.36
CA VAL A 969 -3.78 -17.99 -1.34
C VAL A 969 -3.22 -16.91 -0.41
N ALA A 970 -2.00 -17.10 0.10
CA ALA A 970 -1.32 -16.10 0.91
C ALA A 970 -1.08 -14.80 0.15
N ALA A 971 -0.72 -14.90 -1.13
CA ALA A 971 -0.51 -13.74 -1.98
C ALA A 971 -1.81 -12.95 -2.22
N VAL A 972 -2.96 -13.61 -2.35
CA VAL A 972 -4.26 -12.92 -2.55
C VAL A 972 -4.78 -12.31 -1.24
N LEU A 973 -4.66 -13.03 -0.12
CA LEU A 973 -5.10 -12.57 1.21
C LEU A 973 -4.12 -11.59 1.89
N GLY A 974 -2.99 -11.29 1.25
CA GLY A 974 -1.98 -10.37 1.80
C GLY A 974 -1.20 -10.93 2.99
N TYR A 975 -1.13 -12.26 3.16
CA TYR A 975 -0.29 -12.87 4.18
C TYR A 975 1.19 -12.81 3.79
N PRO A 976 2.08 -12.48 4.74
CA PRO A 976 3.52 -12.34 4.45
C PRO A 976 4.19 -13.68 4.15
N THR A 977 3.60 -14.81 4.57
CA THR A 977 4.14 -16.15 4.30
C THR A 977 3.03 -17.17 3.99
N PRO A 978 3.28 -18.14 3.08
CA PRO A 978 2.34 -19.22 2.75
C PRO A 978 1.98 -20.11 3.95
N ASN A 979 2.86 -20.21 4.94
CA ASN A 979 2.69 -21.08 6.10
C ASN A 979 1.55 -20.67 7.03
N ARG A 980 1.06 -19.41 6.94
CA ARG A 980 -0.11 -18.95 7.71
C ARG A 980 -1.44 -19.43 7.14
N VAL A 981 -1.44 -19.94 5.90
CA VAL A 981 -2.63 -20.54 5.29
C VAL A 981 -2.78 -21.97 5.79
N ASP A 982 -3.82 -22.21 6.56
CA ASP A 982 -4.22 -23.56 6.97
C ASP A 982 -4.73 -24.34 5.74
N PRO A 983 -4.13 -25.49 5.37
CA PRO A 983 -4.51 -26.22 4.17
C PRO A 983 -5.90 -26.86 4.22
N ASP A 984 -6.43 -27.14 5.42
CA ASP A 984 -7.69 -27.85 5.60
C ASP A 984 -8.86 -26.92 5.92
N ARG A 985 -8.57 -25.66 6.28
CA ARG A 985 -9.59 -24.65 6.57
C ARG A 985 -10.30 -24.18 5.30
N GLY A 986 -11.61 -23.97 5.41
CA GLY A 986 -12.44 -23.50 4.31
C GLY A 986 -12.05 -22.10 3.83
N PHE A 987 -12.16 -21.84 2.52
CA PHE A 987 -11.80 -20.56 1.91
C PHE A 987 -12.57 -19.36 2.51
N LEU A 988 -13.86 -19.51 2.80
CA LEU A 988 -14.67 -18.47 3.46
C LEU A 988 -14.13 -18.11 4.85
N ASP A 989 -13.75 -19.12 5.65
CA ASP A 989 -13.19 -18.91 6.99
C ASP A 989 -11.77 -18.33 6.97
N LEU A 990 -11.06 -18.47 5.84
CA LEU A 990 -9.77 -17.85 5.59
C LEU A 990 -9.89 -16.38 5.13
N GLY A 991 -11.12 -15.90 4.87
CA GLY A 991 -11.40 -14.55 4.39
C GLY A 991 -11.39 -14.41 2.87
N VAL A 992 -11.53 -15.51 2.12
CA VAL A 992 -11.69 -15.46 0.67
C VAL A 992 -13.14 -15.10 0.34
N ASP A 993 -13.33 -13.94 -0.26
CA ASP A 993 -14.57 -13.46 -0.87
C ASP A 993 -14.64 -13.80 -2.37
N SER A 994 -15.71 -13.35 -3.06
CA SER A 994 -15.91 -13.63 -4.48
C SER A 994 -14.84 -13.01 -5.41
N LEU A 995 -14.21 -11.89 -5.02
CA LEU A 995 -13.18 -11.22 -5.84
C LEU A 995 -11.82 -11.88 -5.66
N THR A 996 -11.45 -12.19 -4.42
CA THR A 996 -10.22 -12.91 -4.08
C THR A 996 -10.25 -14.35 -4.58
N ALA A 997 -11.40 -15.02 -4.57
CA ALA A 997 -11.59 -16.33 -5.20
C ALA A 997 -11.29 -16.30 -6.71
N LEU A 998 -11.73 -15.24 -7.39
CA LEU A 998 -11.51 -15.04 -8.82
C LEU A 998 -10.04 -14.76 -9.14
N GLU A 999 -9.39 -13.90 -8.35
CA GLU A 999 -7.95 -13.62 -8.48
C GLU A 999 -7.11 -14.88 -8.27
N LEU A 1000 -7.46 -15.68 -7.25
CA LEU A 1000 -6.82 -16.96 -6.97
C LEU A 1000 -6.97 -17.93 -8.14
N ARG A 1001 -8.18 -18.08 -8.69
CA ARG A 1001 -8.43 -18.91 -9.88
C ARG A 1001 -7.58 -18.47 -11.07
N ASN A 1002 -7.55 -17.17 -11.36
CA ASN A 1002 -6.81 -16.62 -12.51
C ASN A 1002 -5.29 -16.86 -12.36
N ARG A 1003 -4.75 -16.68 -11.15
CA ARG A 1003 -3.34 -16.97 -10.85
C ARG A 1003 -3.01 -18.46 -10.99
N LEU A 1004 -3.87 -19.33 -10.46
CA LEU A 1004 -3.68 -20.77 -10.58
C LEU A 1004 -3.78 -21.23 -12.05
N GLY A 1005 -4.71 -20.70 -12.83
CA GLY A 1005 -4.85 -20.99 -14.26
C GLY A 1005 -3.62 -20.57 -15.08
N ALA A 1006 -3.04 -19.41 -14.77
CA ALA A 1006 -1.79 -18.96 -15.39
C ALA A 1006 -0.60 -19.90 -15.10
N GLU A 1007 -0.52 -20.43 -13.87
CA GLU A 1007 0.57 -21.32 -13.45
C GLU A 1007 0.38 -22.77 -13.95
N THR A 1008 -0.88 -23.22 -14.11
CA THR A 1008 -1.20 -24.55 -14.66
C THR A 1008 -1.15 -24.60 -16.18
N GLY A 1009 -1.29 -23.44 -16.84
CA GLY A 1009 -1.44 -23.35 -18.30
C GLY A 1009 -2.82 -23.84 -18.80
N GLY A 1010 -3.77 -24.05 -17.89
CA GLY A 1010 -5.12 -24.54 -18.17
C GLY A 1010 -6.20 -23.53 -17.79
N ARG A 1011 -7.39 -23.67 -18.39
CA ARG A 1011 -8.58 -22.88 -18.00
C ARG A 1011 -9.28 -23.59 -16.85
N LEU A 1012 -9.20 -23.02 -15.64
CA LEU A 1012 -9.87 -23.57 -14.47
C LEU A 1012 -11.35 -23.13 -14.41
N PRO A 1013 -12.27 -24.00 -13.94
CA PRO A 1013 -13.69 -23.67 -13.81
C PRO A 1013 -13.94 -22.45 -12.91
N ALA A 1014 -15.02 -21.70 -13.18
CA ALA A 1014 -15.41 -20.58 -12.33
C ALA A 1014 -15.87 -21.03 -10.93
N THR A 1015 -16.31 -22.28 -10.79
CA THR A 1015 -16.78 -22.91 -9.56
C THR A 1015 -15.66 -23.58 -8.74
N LEU A 1016 -14.39 -23.56 -9.20
CA LEU A 1016 -13.26 -24.26 -8.57
C LEU A 1016 -13.20 -24.14 -7.05
N ILE A 1017 -13.34 -22.91 -6.52
CA ILE A 1017 -13.24 -22.62 -5.08
C ILE A 1017 -14.48 -23.13 -4.30
N PHE A 1018 -15.63 -23.28 -4.96
CA PHE A 1018 -16.85 -23.82 -4.38
C PHE A 1018 -16.87 -25.35 -4.44
N ASP A 1019 -16.45 -25.93 -5.56
CA ASP A 1019 -16.36 -27.38 -5.76
C ASP A 1019 -15.25 -28.00 -4.90
N HIS A 1020 -14.21 -27.20 -4.61
CA HIS A 1020 -13.07 -27.59 -3.78
C HIS A 1020 -12.84 -26.54 -2.68
N PRO A 1021 -13.56 -26.64 -1.54
CA PRO A 1021 -13.69 -25.54 -0.58
C PRO A 1021 -12.46 -25.27 0.30
N SER A 1022 -11.33 -25.95 0.09
CA SER A 1022 -10.09 -25.74 0.85
C SER A 1022 -8.82 -25.77 -0.04
N PRO A 1023 -7.71 -25.16 0.39
CA PRO A 1023 -6.44 -25.23 -0.34
C PRO A 1023 -5.99 -26.68 -0.64
N ALA A 1024 -6.18 -27.61 0.30
CA ALA A 1024 -5.89 -29.03 0.09
C ALA A 1024 -6.80 -29.71 -0.94
N ALA A 1025 -8.08 -29.32 -1.01
CA ALA A 1025 -9.01 -29.83 -2.02
C ALA A 1025 -8.64 -29.35 -3.43
N VAL A 1026 -8.29 -28.06 -3.58
CA VAL A 1026 -7.84 -27.50 -4.86
C VAL A 1026 -6.53 -28.15 -5.30
N ALA A 1027 -5.58 -28.37 -4.38
CA ALA A 1027 -4.32 -29.03 -4.70
C ALA A 1027 -4.51 -30.45 -5.25
N ARG A 1028 -5.45 -31.23 -4.68
CA ARG A 1028 -5.80 -32.56 -5.19
C ARG A 1028 -6.41 -32.51 -6.59
N HIS A 1029 -7.30 -31.56 -6.84
CA HIS A 1029 -7.93 -31.39 -8.15
C HIS A 1029 -6.88 -31.03 -9.23
N LEU A 1030 -6.02 -30.05 -8.95
CA LEU A 1030 -4.96 -29.64 -9.88
C LEU A 1030 -3.96 -30.76 -10.15
N GLU A 1031 -3.66 -31.60 -9.16
CA GLU A 1031 -2.80 -32.78 -9.31
C GLU A 1031 -3.46 -33.84 -10.22
N ALA A 1032 -4.75 -34.11 -10.03
CA ALA A 1032 -5.50 -35.06 -10.85
C ALA A 1032 -5.60 -34.60 -12.33
N GLU A 1033 -5.82 -33.31 -12.57
CA GLU A 1033 -5.82 -32.75 -13.93
C GLU A 1033 -4.43 -32.77 -14.57
N ALA A 1034 -3.39 -32.41 -13.80
CA ALA A 1034 -2.03 -32.37 -14.30
C ALA A 1034 -1.44 -33.77 -14.55
N PHE A 1035 -1.87 -34.80 -13.81
CA PHE A 1035 -1.34 -36.17 -13.91
C PHE A 1035 -2.47 -37.22 -13.92
N PRO A 1036 -3.27 -37.30 -15.00
CA PRO A 1036 -4.29 -38.33 -15.12
C PRO A 1036 -3.63 -39.71 -15.14
N ALA A 1037 -4.18 -40.65 -14.37
CA ALA A 1037 -3.66 -42.01 -14.30
C ALA A 1037 -3.72 -42.68 -15.68
N GLU A 1038 -2.59 -43.18 -16.18
CA GLU A 1038 -2.58 -44.01 -17.39
C GLU A 1038 -3.39 -45.29 -17.15
N ASP A 1039 -4.31 -45.53 -18.08
CA ASP A 1039 -5.26 -46.62 -18.18
C ASP A 1039 -4.64 -47.98 -17.79
N ARG A 1040 -4.95 -48.46 -16.58
CA ARG A 1040 -4.78 -49.86 -16.21
C ARG A 1040 -6.08 -50.59 -16.48
N GLY A 1041 -6.20 -51.05 -17.73
CA GLY A 1041 -6.86 -52.28 -18.15
C GLY A 1041 -8.14 -52.66 -17.42
N ALA A 1042 -9.25 -52.48 -18.14
CA ALA A 1042 -10.53 -53.19 -18.00
C ALA A 1042 -10.55 -54.37 -16.98
N VAL A 1043 -11.27 -54.14 -15.88
CA VAL A 1043 -11.94 -55.15 -15.06
C VAL A 1043 -13.36 -54.59 -14.79
N PRO A 1044 -14.43 -55.37 -14.94
CA PRO A 1044 -15.75 -54.86 -15.29
C PRO A 1044 -16.50 -54.17 -14.14
N ASP A 1045 -17.39 -53.25 -14.54
CA ASP A 1045 -18.35 -52.48 -13.77
C ASP A 1045 -18.78 -53.08 -12.42
N GLY A 1046 -18.52 -52.31 -11.36
CA GLY A 1046 -19.27 -52.32 -10.09
C GLY A 1046 -19.62 -50.85 -9.77
N PRO A 1047 -20.85 -50.55 -9.34
CA PRO A 1047 -21.47 -49.25 -9.61
C PRO A 1047 -20.91 -48.13 -8.73
N ASP A 1048 -20.25 -47.17 -9.37
CA ASP A 1048 -20.17 -45.78 -8.91
C ASP A 1048 -21.47 -45.06 -9.29
N GLY A 1049 -22.01 -44.27 -8.37
CA GLY A 1049 -23.12 -43.36 -8.63
C GLY A 1049 -24.04 -43.20 -7.43
N LEU A 1050 -23.79 -42.18 -6.62
CA LEU A 1050 -24.67 -41.68 -5.56
C LEU A 1050 -25.89 -40.94 -6.14
N ASP A 1051 -26.58 -41.57 -7.09
CA ASP A 1051 -27.96 -41.25 -7.46
C ASP A 1051 -28.81 -42.46 -7.09
N GLY A 1052 -29.21 -42.55 -5.82
CA GLY A 1052 -30.08 -43.63 -5.35
C GLY A 1052 -29.84 -44.14 -3.94
N VAL A 1053 -29.39 -43.31 -2.99
CA VAL A 1053 -29.47 -43.71 -1.58
C VAL A 1053 -30.93 -43.59 -1.12
N ASP A 1054 -31.64 -44.71 -1.19
CA ASP A 1054 -32.90 -44.94 -0.46
C ASP A 1054 -32.69 -44.55 1.01
N GLU A 1055 -33.60 -43.74 1.56
CA GLU A 1055 -33.61 -43.27 2.94
C GLU A 1055 -33.44 -44.42 3.96
N ALA A 1056 -33.92 -45.63 3.64
CA ALA A 1056 -33.73 -46.84 4.44
C ALA A 1056 -32.31 -47.44 4.32
N GLY A 1057 -31.59 -47.19 3.23
CA GLY A 1057 -30.16 -47.48 3.09
C GLY A 1057 -29.32 -46.54 3.95
N PHE A 1058 -29.64 -45.24 3.94
CA PHE A 1058 -28.96 -44.24 4.76
C PHE A 1058 -29.18 -44.49 6.27
N ARG A 1059 -30.41 -44.78 6.70
CA ARG A 1059 -30.71 -45.12 8.11
C ARG A 1059 -30.00 -46.38 8.59
N ARG A 1060 -29.83 -47.41 7.75
CA ARG A 1060 -29.07 -48.61 8.10
C ARG A 1060 -27.57 -48.34 8.25
N ALA A 1061 -27.01 -47.48 7.40
CA ALA A 1061 -25.60 -47.08 7.51
C ALA A 1061 -25.34 -46.27 8.80
N LEU A 1062 -26.24 -45.35 9.17
CA LEU A 1062 -26.19 -44.61 10.43
C LEU A 1062 -26.31 -45.52 11.65
N ALA A 1063 -27.21 -46.50 11.63
CA ALA A 1063 -27.41 -47.44 12.74
C ALA A 1063 -26.26 -48.45 12.91
N ALA A 1064 -25.44 -48.67 11.88
CA ALA A 1064 -24.31 -49.60 11.91
C ALA A 1064 -23.02 -48.97 12.48
N ILE A 1065 -22.99 -47.65 12.66
CA ILE A 1065 -21.83 -46.95 13.22
C ILE A 1065 -22.01 -46.85 14.75
N PRO A 1066 -21.06 -47.37 15.55
CA PRO A 1066 -21.16 -47.31 17.01
C PRO A 1066 -20.96 -45.88 17.53
N LEU A 1067 -21.60 -45.57 18.67
CA LEU A 1067 -21.73 -44.21 19.20
C LEU A 1067 -20.38 -43.57 19.58
N ASP A 1068 -19.40 -44.37 19.96
CA ASP A 1068 -18.02 -43.97 20.26
C ASP A 1068 -17.34 -43.31 19.04
N ARG A 1069 -17.58 -43.83 17.83
CA ARG A 1069 -17.07 -43.22 16.58
C ARG A 1069 -17.67 -41.85 16.30
N PHE A 1070 -18.94 -41.63 16.65
CA PHE A 1070 -19.54 -40.30 16.55
C PHE A 1070 -19.01 -39.33 17.62
N GLN A 1071 -18.64 -39.84 18.80
CA GLN A 1071 -18.04 -39.03 19.87
C GLN A 1071 -16.61 -38.62 19.55
N GLU A 1072 -15.78 -39.55 19.06
CA GLU A 1072 -14.41 -39.27 18.60
C GLU A 1072 -14.38 -38.27 17.44
N ALA A 1073 -15.38 -38.33 16.55
CA ALA A 1073 -15.54 -37.37 15.46
C ALA A 1073 -16.20 -36.04 15.87
N GLY A 1074 -16.63 -35.89 17.13
CA GLY A 1074 -17.32 -34.68 17.62
C GLY A 1074 -18.71 -34.43 16.99
N LEU A 1075 -19.28 -35.43 16.32
CA LEU A 1075 -20.50 -35.30 15.51
C LEU A 1075 -21.80 -35.51 16.30
N VAL A 1076 -21.74 -36.07 17.52
CA VAL A 1076 -22.92 -36.31 18.36
C VAL A 1076 -23.69 -35.01 18.64
N GLY A 1077 -22.99 -33.93 19.01
CA GLY A 1077 -23.63 -32.64 19.29
C GLY A 1077 -24.29 -32.01 18.06
N THR A 1078 -23.76 -32.25 16.87
CA THR A 1078 -24.32 -31.75 15.61
C THR A 1078 -25.56 -32.54 15.19
N LEU A 1079 -25.55 -33.87 15.35
CA LEU A 1079 -26.71 -34.72 15.07
C LEU A 1079 -27.87 -34.45 16.04
N LEU A 1080 -27.60 -34.19 17.32
CA LEU A 1080 -28.63 -33.82 18.29
C LEU A 1080 -29.24 -32.44 18.00
N ARG A 1081 -28.42 -31.44 17.63
CA ARG A 1081 -28.94 -30.11 17.22
C ARG A 1081 -29.77 -30.15 15.95
N LEU A 1082 -29.40 -31.01 14.99
CA LEU A 1082 -30.17 -31.23 13.76
C LEU A 1082 -31.49 -31.96 14.03
N ALA A 1083 -31.51 -32.87 15.00
CA ALA A 1083 -32.74 -33.52 15.45
C ALA A 1083 -33.69 -32.54 16.17
N ASP A 1084 -33.17 -31.61 17.00
CA ASP A 1084 -33.97 -30.57 17.66
C ASP A 1084 -34.55 -29.55 16.66
N THR A 1085 -33.78 -29.14 15.66
CA THR A 1085 -34.25 -28.20 14.62
C THR A 1085 -35.30 -28.81 13.68
N ALA A 1086 -35.30 -30.13 13.49
CA ALA A 1086 -36.36 -30.81 12.74
C ALA A 1086 -37.68 -30.89 13.52
N ALA A 1087 -37.62 -31.00 14.85
CA ALA A 1087 -38.81 -31.04 15.72
C ALA A 1087 -39.53 -29.69 15.87
N GLU A 1088 -38.79 -28.57 15.77
CA GLU A 1088 -39.39 -27.21 15.81
C GLU A 1088 -40.08 -26.79 14.49
N SER A 1089 -39.86 -27.51 13.38
CA SER A 1089 -40.37 -27.12 12.05
C SER A 1089 -41.72 -27.74 11.66
N ALA A 1090 -42.36 -28.50 12.55
CA ALA A 1090 -43.59 -29.22 12.24
C ALA A 1090 -44.75 -28.92 13.21
N LEU A 1091 -45.28 -27.70 13.18
CA LEU A 1091 -46.67 -27.41 13.60
C LEU A 1091 -47.32 -26.39 12.63
N PRO A 1092 -48.56 -26.60 12.16
CA PRO A 1092 -49.23 -25.69 11.22
C PRO A 1092 -49.95 -24.54 11.94
N GLU A 1093 -50.00 -23.37 11.27
CA GLU A 1093 -50.76 -22.19 11.68
C GLU A 1093 -52.28 -22.43 11.65
N GLU A 1094 -52.99 -22.17 12.76
CA GLU A 1094 -54.39 -21.70 12.73
C GLU A 1094 -54.65 -20.64 13.82
N SER A 1095 -55.13 -19.50 13.32
CA SER A 1095 -56.03 -18.46 13.88
C SER A 1095 -56.50 -18.50 15.34
N GLY A 1096 -56.55 -17.31 15.96
CA GLY A 1096 -57.67 -16.95 16.85
C GLY A 1096 -57.30 -16.15 18.10
N GLU A 1097 -57.67 -14.88 18.08
CA GLU A 1097 -58.11 -13.98 19.16
C GLU A 1097 -57.94 -14.33 20.66
N GLU A 1098 -57.58 -13.26 21.38
CA GLU A 1098 -57.90 -12.90 22.77
C GLU A 1098 -57.14 -13.46 23.98
N SER A 1099 -56.60 -12.50 24.72
CA SER A 1099 -56.50 -12.42 26.18
C SER A 1099 -55.65 -13.43 26.96
N GLY A 1100 -54.57 -12.90 27.55
CA GLY A 1100 -54.48 -12.91 29.01
C GLY A 1100 -53.41 -13.79 29.66
N SER A 1101 -52.55 -13.10 30.40
CA SER A 1101 -51.74 -13.57 31.53
C SER A 1101 -50.41 -14.27 31.24
N ALA A 1102 -49.47 -13.92 32.11
CA ALA A 1102 -48.04 -14.04 31.98
C ALA A 1102 -47.53 -15.43 32.35
N LEU A 1103 -46.45 -15.84 31.67
CA LEU A 1103 -45.62 -17.02 31.92
C LEU A 1103 -44.84 -16.98 33.26
N ASP A 1104 -45.13 -16.03 34.14
CA ASP A 1104 -44.38 -15.84 35.39
C ASP A 1104 -44.93 -16.61 36.60
N ASP A 1105 -46.05 -17.35 36.47
CA ASP A 1105 -46.72 -18.03 37.60
C ASP A 1105 -46.83 -19.57 37.48
N MET A 1106 -46.14 -20.23 36.55
CA MET A 1106 -46.14 -21.71 36.47
C MET A 1106 -44.99 -22.35 37.26
N ASP A 1107 -45.31 -23.33 38.11
CA ASP A 1107 -44.29 -24.08 38.85
C ASP A 1107 -43.63 -25.19 37.99
N LEU A 1108 -42.50 -25.68 38.47
CA LEU A 1108 -41.67 -26.66 37.75
C LEU A 1108 -42.41 -27.98 37.47
N ALA A 1109 -43.41 -28.35 38.27
CA ALA A 1109 -44.17 -29.58 38.07
C ALA A 1109 -45.19 -29.44 36.94
N ASP A 1110 -45.70 -28.23 36.70
CA ASP A 1110 -46.61 -27.95 35.58
C ASP A 1110 -45.86 -27.79 34.26
N LEU A 1111 -44.66 -27.20 34.28
CA LEU A 1111 -43.74 -27.18 33.13
C LEU A 1111 -43.26 -28.58 32.72
N VAL A 1112 -43.04 -29.47 33.69
CA VAL A 1112 -42.65 -30.87 33.42
C VAL A 1112 -43.82 -31.68 32.84
N ARG A 1113 -45.06 -31.38 33.23
CA ARG A 1113 -46.25 -32.03 32.63
C ARG A 1113 -46.45 -31.63 31.17
N VAL A 1114 -46.23 -30.36 30.84
CA VAL A 1114 -46.35 -29.86 29.46
C VAL A 1114 -45.23 -30.39 28.56
N ALA A 1115 -44.01 -30.54 29.08
CA ALA A 1115 -42.87 -31.07 28.31
C ALA A 1115 -42.91 -32.60 28.07
N LEU A 1116 -43.71 -33.35 28.84
CA LEU A 1116 -43.81 -34.81 28.74
C LEU A 1116 -45.08 -35.33 28.04
N GLY A 1117 -46.01 -34.44 27.67
CA GLY A 1117 -47.12 -34.77 26.75
C GLY A 1117 -48.27 -35.60 27.33
N ASP A 1118 -48.46 -35.64 28.65
CA ASP A 1118 -49.65 -36.28 29.25
C ASP A 1118 -50.84 -35.30 29.31
N SER A 1119 -51.61 -35.32 28.21
CA SER A 1119 -52.91 -34.70 27.89
C SER A 1119 -53.01 -33.17 27.83
#